data_AF-A0A949R262-F1
#
_entry.id   AF-A0A949R262-F1
#
_cell.length_a   1.000
_cell.length_b   1.000
_cell.length_c   1.000
_cell.angle_alpha   90.00
_cell.angle_beta   90.00
_cell.angle_gamma   90.00
#
_symmetry.space_group_name_H-M   'P 1'
#
loop_
_entity.id
_entity.type
_entity.pdbx_description
1 polymer ?
#
loop_
_entity_poly.entity_id
_entity_poly.type
_entity_poly.pdbx_seq_one_letter_code
_entity_poly.pdbx_strand_id
1 'polypeptide(L)'
;MQTKLANLLPWYFIAAAFQSLIAIAALLRVPSEGLSMARLALLGAMAFLFFSGIGLGLYSRRNLIRFEKFFSASAVLASALLSLTFGLVLFLLRYLNPERFLPYYERLSPLLWLLFLLALEAAFYFLLSTNGFHPQSLSNLNPLFPAALTAFCLLLSVFLFISFTKIGITPDTAYWGEPGVAIQAWQFILALLIGLIIYLITNYQLPISTLQSSPAPPHASRITHYVPFILHPSSFIPLLLYLLASLLWLSVPLSTLANSFYVSIAPPTNIPLPYSDAGFYDFSAQSLQIGTGYFGGIPPRPLYVIFLALLHFFFDQNYPAIIAAQVLVLAFFPVALYILGKKFHSPAAGATVALFAIFREYTSLWIASNTRVANSKTFTTDFPTAFAVVAICLVALWWLERRNLRSTLIAGGAFGLFLLFRAQSALTLPFLFLLVLFVMKFKWGEWIKTGIVFAAALILVVLPWLTHNYTVSGKFSFDDPNQVGVIFNQYSFDAVASPAGFDPERDNVRERIISFTLENPGYVANFIASHFLNTEIGGLLTLPLIKPFNGFQEPINLYWVEWDGTLEWYNVVLVLFYLFVVAVGFGAAWKRLGWLSFIPLAFNLGYAFSNGVARFSSWRYNLPVDWVIYFYFGAGIAEIFGVIALLFGSKLQVATTKISPPTQPIANYQSLITLSLLLPFIFVGSLPWLAKGFAEPRYASAQDEMIARLEAKGYSSADVASFLSRPDAVLLEGRLLYPRMYWKGEGLTSTNPWPAYAAMDFPRIGFILINSGHQNLVFPTKELLDFKQGADATVLACSDNDLLTVRVIAFDNTSYQSAPLSEPCP
;
A
#
# COMPACT_ATOMS: atom_id res chain seq x y z
N MET A 1 -32.82 -8.52 36.38
CA MET A 1 -31.76 -7.49 36.16
C MET A 1 -32.38 -6.15 35.72
N GLN A 2 -33.36 -6.14 34.81
CA GLN A 2 -34.14 -4.94 34.43
C GLN A 2 -34.67 -4.12 35.62
N THR A 3 -35.17 -4.77 36.68
CA THR A 3 -35.66 -4.10 37.89
C THR A 3 -34.59 -3.44 38.76
N LYS A 4 -33.32 -3.87 38.70
CA LYS A 4 -32.21 -3.23 39.45
C LYS A 4 -31.65 -2.01 38.73
N LEU A 5 -31.57 -2.06 37.39
CA LEU A 5 -31.08 -0.95 36.56
C LEU A 5 -32.08 0.19 36.43
N ALA A 6 -33.38 -0.12 36.38
CA ALA A 6 -34.44 0.89 36.42
C ALA A 6 -34.33 1.81 37.66
N ASN A 7 -33.89 1.28 38.81
CA ASN A 7 -33.70 2.07 40.03
C ASN A 7 -32.55 3.08 39.96
N LEU A 8 -31.64 2.94 38.98
CA LEU A 8 -30.55 3.90 38.73
C LEU A 8 -30.96 5.05 37.80
N LEU A 9 -32.12 4.95 37.13
CA LEU A 9 -32.61 5.97 36.19
C LEU A 9 -32.72 7.38 36.80
N PRO A 10 -33.23 7.56 38.05
CA PRO A 10 -33.28 8.89 38.67
C PRO A 10 -31.89 9.50 38.86
N TRP A 11 -30.92 8.66 39.25
CA TRP A 11 -29.53 9.08 39.50
C TRP A 11 -28.80 9.39 38.20
N TYR A 12 -29.07 8.64 37.13
CA TYR A 12 -28.59 8.94 35.78
C TYR A 12 -29.02 10.35 35.33
N PHE A 13 -30.32 10.68 35.43
CA PHE A 13 -30.80 12.01 35.05
C PHE A 13 -30.25 13.15 35.91
N ILE A 14 -30.07 12.92 37.21
CA ILE A 14 -29.47 13.91 38.12
C ILE A 14 -27.99 14.10 37.77
N ALA A 15 -27.22 13.03 37.56
CA ALA A 15 -25.82 13.13 37.16
C ALA A 15 -25.65 13.87 35.82
N ALA A 16 -26.46 13.51 34.82
CA ALA A 16 -26.56 14.20 33.54
C ALA A 16 -26.87 15.70 33.69
N ALA A 17 -27.75 16.08 34.63
CA ALA A 17 -28.02 17.47 34.93
C ALA A 17 -26.75 18.21 35.39
N PHE A 18 -26.01 17.65 36.35
CA PHE A 18 -24.80 18.28 36.90
C PHE A 18 -23.67 18.46 35.86
N GLN A 19 -23.58 17.60 34.84
CA GLN A 19 -22.66 17.83 33.72
C GLN A 19 -22.93 19.17 32.99
N SER A 20 -24.18 19.63 32.99
CA SER A 20 -24.55 20.93 32.40
C SER A 20 -23.87 22.11 33.12
N LEU A 21 -23.60 21.98 34.43
CA LEU A 21 -22.87 23.02 35.18
C LEU A 21 -21.41 23.12 34.72
N ILE A 22 -20.78 21.99 34.35
CA ILE A 22 -19.42 21.97 33.80
C ILE A 22 -19.40 22.70 32.45
N ALA A 23 -20.40 22.43 31.60
CA ALA A 23 -20.54 23.11 30.31
C ALA A 23 -20.80 24.63 30.47
N ILE A 24 -21.63 25.02 31.44
CA ILE A 24 -21.87 26.44 31.79
C ILE A 24 -20.56 27.08 32.24
N ALA A 25 -19.82 26.45 33.15
CA ALA A 25 -18.54 26.97 33.63
C ALA A 25 -17.51 27.08 32.50
N ALA A 26 -17.45 26.09 31.60
CA ALA A 26 -16.59 26.12 30.43
C ALA A 26 -16.97 27.27 29.47
N LEU A 27 -18.26 27.47 29.20
CA LEU A 27 -18.73 28.59 28.38
C LEU A 27 -18.42 29.95 29.02
N LEU A 28 -18.54 30.07 30.34
CA LEU A 28 -18.23 31.31 31.07
C LEU A 28 -16.73 31.66 31.03
N ARG A 29 -15.84 30.66 30.88
CA ARG A 29 -14.39 30.86 30.73
C ARG A 29 -13.97 31.33 29.33
N VAL A 30 -14.82 31.18 28.31
CA VAL A 30 -14.54 31.71 26.97
C VAL A 30 -14.50 33.25 27.04
N PRO A 31 -13.42 33.90 26.58
CA PRO A 31 -13.30 35.37 26.61
C PRO A 31 -14.48 36.06 25.89
N SER A 32 -14.98 37.15 26.45
CA SER A 32 -16.03 37.97 25.82
C SER A 32 -16.03 39.40 26.36
N GLU A 33 -16.47 40.35 25.54
CA GLU A 33 -16.72 41.74 25.95
C GLU A 33 -18.04 41.95 26.73
N GLY A 34 -18.85 40.89 26.96
CA GLY A 34 -20.09 40.97 27.73
C GLY A 34 -21.04 39.78 27.51
N LEU A 35 -22.27 39.86 28.05
CA LEU A 35 -23.33 38.86 27.85
C LEU A 35 -24.09 39.14 26.53
N SER A 36 -23.58 38.62 25.41
CA SER A 36 -24.31 38.68 24.13
C SER A 36 -25.59 37.83 24.15
N MET A 37 -26.58 38.17 23.32
CA MET A 37 -27.82 37.39 23.19
C MET A 37 -27.55 35.92 22.82
N ALA A 38 -26.55 35.66 21.99
CA ALA A 38 -26.12 34.30 21.65
C ALA A 38 -25.57 33.55 22.88
N ARG A 39 -24.78 34.22 23.72
CA ARG A 39 -24.23 33.62 24.95
C ARG A 39 -25.33 33.34 25.97
N LEU A 40 -26.29 34.26 26.12
CA LEU A 40 -27.47 34.06 26.96
C LEU A 40 -28.33 32.89 26.45
N ALA A 41 -28.51 32.76 25.14
CA ALA A 41 -29.23 31.62 24.56
C ALA A 41 -28.53 30.28 24.84
N LEU A 42 -27.20 30.22 24.73
CA LEU A 42 -26.42 29.02 25.05
C LEU A 42 -26.48 28.67 26.54
N LEU A 43 -26.33 29.66 27.43
CA LEU A 43 -26.50 29.48 28.86
C LEU A 43 -27.92 29.03 29.19
N GLY A 44 -28.93 29.61 28.55
CA GLY A 44 -30.33 29.23 28.68
C GLY A 44 -30.59 27.80 28.24
N ALA A 45 -30.00 27.35 27.13
CA ALA A 45 -30.10 25.97 26.67
C ALA A 45 -29.47 24.98 27.67
N MET A 46 -28.27 25.28 28.19
CA MET A 46 -27.61 24.42 29.20
C MET A 46 -28.37 24.43 30.54
N ALA A 47 -28.88 25.59 30.96
CA ALA A 47 -29.71 25.70 32.16
C ALA A 47 -31.02 24.93 32.00
N PHE A 48 -31.64 24.98 30.82
CA PHE A 48 -32.81 24.18 30.50
C PHE A 48 -32.51 22.68 30.59
N LEU A 49 -31.36 22.21 30.09
CA LEU A 49 -30.93 20.82 30.23
C LEU A 49 -30.70 20.43 31.69
N PHE A 50 -30.09 21.32 32.50
CA PHE A 50 -29.93 21.12 33.94
C PHE A 50 -31.28 20.93 34.64
N PHE A 51 -32.20 21.90 34.51
CA PHE A 51 -33.50 21.84 35.18
C PHE A 51 -34.36 20.68 34.66
N SER A 52 -34.30 20.39 33.35
CA SER A 52 -34.99 19.24 32.76
C SER A 52 -34.44 17.92 33.29
N GLY A 53 -33.13 17.79 33.45
CA GLY A 53 -32.49 16.60 34.03
C GLY A 53 -32.90 16.39 35.49
N ILE A 54 -32.89 17.45 36.32
CA ILE A 54 -33.39 17.37 37.70
C ILE A 54 -34.88 16.99 37.74
N GLY A 55 -35.70 17.62 36.90
CA GLY A 55 -37.13 17.35 36.80
C GLY A 55 -37.43 15.89 36.38
N LEU A 56 -36.74 15.39 35.35
CA LEU A 56 -36.83 14.00 34.89
C LEU A 56 -36.32 13.01 35.94
N GLY A 57 -35.27 13.36 36.70
CA GLY A 57 -34.77 12.57 37.83
C GLY A 57 -35.81 12.43 38.94
N LEU A 58 -36.40 13.54 39.38
CA LEU A 58 -37.46 13.53 40.39
C LEU A 58 -38.72 12.82 39.91
N TYR A 59 -39.09 12.98 38.63
CA TYR A 59 -40.25 12.34 38.03
C TYR A 59 -40.07 10.83 37.86
N SER A 60 -38.91 10.39 37.35
CA SER A 60 -38.58 8.97 37.18
C SER A 60 -38.55 8.22 38.51
N ARG A 61 -38.19 8.89 39.62
CA ARG A 61 -38.28 8.32 40.97
C ARG A 61 -39.72 7.97 41.39
N ARG A 62 -40.71 8.68 40.86
CA ARG A 62 -42.15 8.46 41.15
C ARG A 62 -42.83 7.50 40.16
N ASN A 63 -42.41 7.47 38.90
CA ASN A 63 -43.06 6.69 37.84
C ASN A 63 -42.06 6.06 36.86
N LEU A 64 -41.42 4.95 37.27
CA LEU A 64 -40.44 4.21 36.46
C LEU A 64 -41.05 3.59 35.18
N ILE A 65 -42.29 3.10 35.26
CA ILE A 65 -42.96 2.35 34.18
C ILE A 65 -43.07 3.19 32.89
N ARG A 66 -43.28 4.51 32.99
CA ARG A 66 -43.37 5.39 31.81
C ARG A 66 -42.08 5.49 31.00
N PHE A 67 -40.93 5.13 31.60
CA PHE A 67 -39.63 5.17 30.94
C PHE A 67 -39.25 3.85 30.27
N GLU A 68 -39.98 2.76 30.52
CA GLU A 68 -39.69 1.44 29.93
C GLU A 68 -39.78 1.45 28.40
N LYS A 69 -40.63 2.31 27.82
CA LYS A 69 -40.72 2.50 26.36
C LYS A 69 -39.42 3.01 25.72
N PHE A 70 -38.54 3.63 26.50
CA PHE A 70 -37.22 4.09 26.03
C PHE A 70 -36.15 3.01 26.17
N PHE A 71 -36.44 1.88 26.83
CA PHE A 71 -35.55 0.72 26.86
C PHE A 71 -35.79 -0.13 25.62
N SER A 72 -35.43 0.42 24.45
CA SER A 72 -35.57 -0.22 23.15
C SER A 72 -34.30 -0.10 22.32
N ALA A 73 -34.11 -1.00 21.36
CA ALA A 73 -32.97 -0.97 20.44
C ALA A 73 -32.94 0.32 19.60
N SER A 74 -34.11 0.89 19.28
CA SER A 74 -34.22 2.17 18.57
C SER A 74 -33.73 3.34 19.40
N ALA A 75 -33.97 3.35 20.72
CA ALA A 75 -33.44 4.37 21.61
C ALA A 75 -31.92 4.30 21.76
N VAL A 76 -31.35 3.08 21.83
CA VAL A 76 -29.89 2.86 21.80
C VAL A 76 -29.30 3.42 20.50
N LEU A 77 -29.86 3.02 19.34
CA LEU A 77 -29.40 3.47 18.04
C LEU A 77 -29.53 4.99 17.87
N ALA A 78 -30.67 5.57 18.26
CA ALA A 78 -30.88 7.01 18.18
C ALA A 78 -29.87 7.78 19.03
N SER A 79 -29.62 7.32 20.27
CA SER A 79 -28.65 7.96 21.17
C SER A 79 -27.22 7.84 20.64
N ALA A 80 -26.85 6.67 20.08
CA ALA A 80 -25.55 6.47 19.45
C ALA A 80 -25.37 7.37 18.21
N LEU A 81 -26.39 7.47 17.35
CA LEU A 81 -26.38 8.35 16.17
C LEU A 81 -26.32 9.82 16.55
N LEU A 82 -27.02 10.25 17.60
CA LEU A 82 -26.93 11.60 18.13
C LEU A 82 -25.52 11.90 18.65
N SER A 83 -24.92 10.97 19.41
CA SER A 83 -23.53 11.11 19.86
C SER A 83 -22.57 11.25 18.67
N LEU A 84 -22.66 10.38 17.67
CA LEU A 84 -21.85 10.49 16.45
C LEU A 84 -22.08 11.81 15.72
N THR A 85 -23.32 12.30 15.67
CA THR A 85 -23.67 13.57 15.03
C THR A 85 -23.02 14.75 15.77
N PHE A 86 -23.15 14.82 17.10
CA PHE A 86 -22.52 15.90 17.88
C PHE A 86 -21.00 15.85 17.82
N GLY A 87 -20.41 14.65 17.85
CA GLY A 87 -18.97 14.46 17.65
C GLY A 87 -18.52 14.91 16.27
N LEU A 88 -19.27 14.59 15.22
CA LEU A 88 -19.00 15.04 13.85
C LEU A 88 -19.12 16.56 13.74
N VAL A 89 -20.14 17.18 14.34
CA VAL A 89 -20.31 18.64 14.34
C VAL A 89 -19.14 19.32 15.06
N LEU A 90 -18.71 18.81 16.23
CA LEU A 90 -17.51 19.28 16.93
C LEU A 90 -16.27 19.21 16.02
N PHE A 91 -16.08 18.07 15.37
CA PHE A 91 -14.94 17.83 14.49
C PHE A 91 -14.95 18.76 13.26
N LEU A 92 -16.09 18.90 12.58
CA LEU A 92 -16.24 19.77 11.42
C LEU A 92 -16.11 21.25 11.77
N LEU A 93 -16.70 21.71 12.89
CA LEU A 93 -16.53 23.09 13.35
C LEU A 93 -15.07 23.41 13.65
N ARG A 94 -14.28 22.44 14.11
CA ARG A 94 -12.86 22.64 14.38
C ARG A 94 -11.99 22.59 13.12
N TYR A 95 -12.28 21.68 12.20
CA TYR A 95 -11.30 21.28 11.16
C TYR A 95 -11.75 21.48 9.70
N LEU A 96 -13.05 21.72 9.43
CA LEU A 96 -13.54 21.91 8.06
C LEU A 96 -12.97 23.19 7.41
N ASN A 97 -13.03 24.30 8.16
CA ASN A 97 -12.41 25.57 7.82
C ASN A 97 -12.09 26.27 9.15
N PRO A 98 -10.93 25.98 9.74
CA PRO A 98 -10.57 26.48 11.07
C PRO A 98 -10.64 27.99 11.15
N GLU A 99 -10.15 28.72 10.16
CA GLU A 99 -10.16 30.19 10.14
C GLU A 99 -11.59 30.76 10.30
N ARG A 100 -12.54 30.21 9.54
CA ARG A 100 -13.93 30.68 9.57
C ARG A 100 -14.71 30.17 10.79
N PHE A 101 -14.49 28.92 11.18
CA PHE A 101 -15.34 28.25 12.17
C PHE A 101 -14.78 28.24 13.60
N LEU A 102 -13.52 28.62 13.82
CA LEU A 102 -12.93 28.63 15.16
C LEU A 102 -13.73 29.45 16.19
N PRO A 103 -14.24 30.67 15.90
CA PRO A 103 -15.06 31.41 16.86
C PRO A 103 -16.38 30.70 17.21
N TYR A 104 -16.95 29.96 16.25
CA TYR A 104 -18.16 29.16 16.46
C TYR A 104 -17.84 27.91 17.28
N TYR A 105 -16.71 27.24 16.99
CA TYR A 105 -16.22 26.11 17.76
C TYR A 105 -15.99 26.48 19.23
N GLU A 106 -15.27 27.58 19.50
CA GLU A 106 -14.98 28.01 20.88
C GLU A 106 -16.26 28.27 21.69
N ARG A 107 -17.28 28.88 21.08
CA ARG A 107 -18.54 29.22 21.74
C ARG A 107 -19.52 28.05 21.84
N LEU A 108 -19.62 27.21 20.80
CA LEU A 108 -20.57 26.08 20.76
C LEU A 108 -20.01 24.82 21.40
N SER A 109 -18.68 24.66 21.48
CA SER A 109 -18.05 23.44 21.98
C SER A 109 -18.51 23.03 23.38
N PRO A 110 -18.73 23.91 24.38
CA PRO A 110 -19.21 23.47 25.68
C PRO A 110 -20.59 22.79 25.61
N LEU A 111 -21.50 23.32 24.79
CA LEU A 111 -22.83 22.74 24.59
C LEU A 111 -22.75 21.43 23.80
N LEU A 112 -21.96 21.41 22.74
CA LEU A 112 -21.83 20.23 21.89
C LEU A 112 -21.11 19.08 22.60
N TRP A 113 -20.10 19.35 23.43
CA TRP A 113 -19.48 18.34 24.30
C TRP A 113 -20.47 17.79 25.32
N LEU A 114 -21.28 18.65 25.94
CA LEU A 114 -22.36 18.21 26.83
C LEU A 114 -23.33 17.28 26.09
N LEU A 115 -23.85 17.70 24.93
CA LEU A 115 -24.78 16.90 24.14
C LEU A 115 -24.16 15.58 23.65
N PHE A 116 -22.89 15.61 23.24
CA PHE A 116 -22.12 14.42 22.86
C PHE A 116 -22.03 13.40 24.00
N LEU A 117 -21.61 13.85 25.18
CA LEU A 117 -21.46 13.00 26.37
C LEU A 117 -22.81 12.47 26.85
N LEU A 118 -23.83 13.32 26.94
CA LEU A 118 -25.18 12.90 27.32
C LEU A 118 -25.76 11.86 26.36
N ALA A 119 -25.57 12.03 25.05
CA ALA A 119 -26.03 11.06 24.06
C ALA A 119 -25.24 9.74 24.12
N LEU A 120 -23.93 9.81 24.37
CA LEU A 120 -23.07 8.63 24.54
C LEU A 120 -23.45 7.85 25.80
N GLU A 121 -23.59 8.53 26.93
CA GLU A 121 -24.03 7.95 28.20
C GLU A 121 -25.44 7.37 28.08
N ALA A 122 -26.36 8.05 27.38
CA ALA A 122 -27.68 7.52 27.09
C ALA A 122 -27.62 6.23 26.27
N ALA A 123 -26.77 6.18 25.24
CA ALA A 123 -26.57 4.98 24.44
C ALA A 123 -26.08 3.80 25.30
N PHE A 124 -25.09 4.01 26.15
CA PHE A 124 -24.60 2.99 27.09
C PHE A 124 -25.64 2.58 28.12
N TYR A 125 -26.33 3.55 28.73
CA TYR A 125 -27.35 3.30 29.74
C TYR A 125 -28.53 2.50 29.16
N PHE A 126 -29.01 2.90 27.98
CA PHE A 126 -30.06 2.16 27.28
C PHE A 126 -29.57 0.77 26.87
N LEU A 127 -28.36 0.63 26.33
CA LEU A 127 -27.81 -0.68 25.95
C LEU A 127 -27.73 -1.63 27.14
N LEU A 128 -27.30 -1.11 28.30
CA LEU A 128 -27.22 -1.84 29.55
C LEU A 128 -28.62 -2.21 30.08
N SER A 129 -29.59 -1.31 29.93
CA SER A 129 -30.97 -1.51 30.39
C SER A 129 -31.76 -2.45 29.49
N THR A 130 -31.53 -2.43 28.17
CA THR A 130 -32.19 -3.30 27.20
C THR A 130 -31.65 -4.71 27.23
N ASN A 131 -30.33 -4.85 27.17
CA ASN A 131 -29.71 -6.14 26.94
C ASN A 131 -29.08 -6.75 28.21
N GLY A 132 -28.83 -5.95 29.24
CA GLY A 132 -28.07 -6.37 30.42
C GLY A 132 -26.56 -6.46 30.16
N PHE A 133 -25.80 -6.70 31.24
CA PHE A 133 -24.35 -6.93 31.17
C PHE A 133 -24.05 -8.37 31.59
N HIS A 134 -23.43 -9.12 30.70
CA HIS A 134 -23.23 -10.57 30.83
C HIS A 134 -21.74 -10.93 30.80
N PRO A 135 -20.96 -10.58 31.84
CA PRO A 135 -19.53 -10.88 31.88
C PRO A 135 -19.25 -12.38 31.88
N GLN A 136 -20.20 -13.21 32.35
CA GLN A 136 -20.09 -14.66 32.29
C GLN A 136 -19.98 -15.17 30.85
N SER A 137 -20.51 -14.44 29.86
CA SER A 137 -20.39 -14.79 28.43
C SER A 137 -18.94 -14.80 27.93
N LEU A 138 -18.02 -14.10 28.61
CA LEU A 138 -16.59 -14.13 28.26
C LEU A 138 -15.94 -15.49 28.49
N SER A 139 -16.52 -16.34 29.35
CA SER A 139 -16.03 -17.72 29.53
C SER A 139 -16.10 -18.54 28.23
N ASN A 140 -16.98 -18.19 27.30
CA ASN A 140 -17.04 -18.79 25.97
C ASN A 140 -15.82 -18.45 25.08
N LEU A 141 -15.01 -17.48 25.50
CA LEU A 141 -13.79 -17.03 24.83
C LEU A 141 -12.51 -17.53 25.49
N ASN A 142 -12.60 -18.42 26.49
CA ASN A 142 -11.43 -18.99 27.19
C ASN A 142 -10.23 -19.40 26.30
N PRO A 143 -10.39 -20.01 25.11
CA PRO A 143 -9.24 -20.34 24.26
C PRO A 143 -8.63 -19.15 23.48
N LEU A 144 -9.30 -17.99 23.42
CA LEU A 144 -8.78 -16.76 22.78
C LEU A 144 -7.72 -16.09 23.65
N PHE A 145 -7.99 -15.96 24.95
CA PHE A 145 -7.16 -15.18 25.87
C PHE A 145 -5.71 -15.67 25.95
N PRO A 146 -5.41 -16.98 26.06
CA PRO A 146 -4.01 -17.44 26.11
C PRO A 146 -3.25 -17.12 24.82
N ALA A 147 -3.89 -17.26 23.66
CA ALA A 147 -3.27 -16.97 22.37
C ALA A 147 -2.99 -15.46 22.22
N ALA A 148 -3.97 -14.61 22.54
CA ALA A 148 -3.81 -13.16 22.51
C ALA A 148 -2.77 -12.68 23.53
N LEU A 149 -2.77 -13.23 24.75
CA LEU A 149 -1.78 -12.88 25.78
C LEU A 149 -0.37 -13.30 25.36
N THR A 150 -0.21 -14.50 24.80
CA THR A 150 1.10 -14.96 24.30
C THR A 150 1.61 -14.05 23.18
N ALA A 151 0.76 -13.70 22.22
CA ALA A 151 1.10 -12.77 21.16
C ALA A 151 1.45 -11.37 21.72
N PHE A 152 0.69 -10.87 22.70
CA PHE A 152 0.96 -9.58 23.33
C PHE A 152 2.30 -9.57 24.07
N CYS A 153 2.60 -10.61 24.85
CA CYS A 153 3.88 -10.73 25.55
C CYS A 153 5.06 -10.78 24.58
N LEU A 154 4.92 -11.49 23.45
CA LEU A 154 5.96 -11.53 22.41
C LEU A 154 6.16 -10.15 21.77
N LEU A 155 5.08 -9.49 21.35
CA LEU A 155 5.14 -8.15 20.76
C LEU A 155 5.70 -7.11 21.76
N LEU A 156 5.29 -7.19 23.02
CA LEU A 156 5.81 -6.35 24.09
C LEU A 156 7.30 -6.60 24.33
N SER A 157 7.74 -7.86 24.29
CA SER A 157 9.16 -8.19 24.43
C SER A 157 10.00 -7.60 23.29
N VAL A 158 9.50 -7.67 22.05
CA VAL A 158 10.13 -7.02 20.89
C VAL A 158 10.15 -5.50 21.04
N PHE A 159 9.03 -4.90 21.46
CA PHE A 159 8.96 -3.46 21.72
C PHE A 159 9.95 -3.00 22.79
N LEU A 160 10.04 -3.72 23.92
CA LEU A 160 11.01 -3.43 24.98
C LEU A 160 12.44 -3.62 24.49
N PHE A 161 12.72 -4.70 23.75
CA PHE A 161 14.03 -4.94 23.15
C PHE A 161 14.46 -3.79 22.24
N ILE A 162 13.60 -3.34 21.31
CA ILE A 162 13.86 -2.17 20.45
C ILE A 162 14.06 -0.91 21.31
N SER A 163 13.21 -0.71 22.30
CA SER A 163 13.24 0.49 23.15
C SER A 163 14.54 0.62 23.95
N PHE A 164 15.07 -0.50 24.44
CA PHE A 164 16.32 -0.56 25.21
C PHE A 164 17.57 -0.56 24.32
N THR A 165 17.58 -1.34 23.23
CA THR A 165 18.77 -1.51 22.38
C THR A 165 18.91 -0.45 21.30
N LYS A 166 17.81 0.22 20.93
CA LYS A 166 17.71 1.13 19.78
C LYS A 166 18.00 0.49 18.41
N ILE A 167 18.07 -0.84 18.34
CA ILE A 167 18.20 -1.59 17.08
C ILE A 167 16.89 -1.42 16.29
N GLY A 168 17.01 -1.02 15.03
CA GLY A 168 15.87 -0.70 14.14
C GLY A 168 15.42 0.77 14.19
N ILE A 169 15.94 1.55 15.15
CA ILE A 169 15.70 2.99 15.26
C ILE A 169 16.93 3.78 14.84
N THR A 170 18.11 3.39 15.32
CA THR A 170 19.36 4.08 15.02
C THR A 170 19.70 3.91 13.54
N PRO A 171 19.84 5.01 12.77
CA PRO A 171 20.16 4.92 11.35
C PRO A 171 21.48 4.21 11.07
N ASP A 172 21.45 3.28 10.11
CA ASP A 172 22.66 2.71 9.53
C ASP A 172 23.25 3.64 8.46
N THR A 173 24.55 3.50 8.17
CA THR A 173 25.27 4.33 7.20
C THR A 173 24.88 4.02 5.75
N ALA A 174 24.27 2.87 5.49
CA ALA A 174 23.87 2.40 4.16
C ALA A 174 22.35 2.35 4.02
N TYR A 175 21.81 2.91 2.94
CA TYR A 175 20.41 2.79 2.52
C TYR A 175 19.35 2.78 3.63
N TRP A 176 19.49 3.72 4.57
CA TRP A 176 18.50 4.02 5.59
C TRP A 176 17.64 5.20 5.14
N GLY A 177 16.38 4.96 4.79
CA GLY A 177 15.46 5.97 4.29
C GLY A 177 14.31 6.28 5.26
N GLU A 178 13.46 7.21 4.82
CA GLU A 178 12.34 7.75 5.61
C GLU A 178 11.30 6.67 5.97
N PRO A 179 10.58 6.81 7.11
CA PRO A 179 9.49 5.92 7.51
C PRO A 179 8.30 5.89 6.54
N GLY A 180 7.51 4.82 6.66
CA GLY A 180 6.28 4.59 5.88
C GLY A 180 5.23 5.70 6.00
N VAL A 181 4.37 5.81 4.98
CA VAL A 181 3.23 6.74 5.00
C VAL A 181 2.19 6.28 6.03
N ALA A 182 1.86 7.15 6.99
CA ALA A 182 0.84 6.88 7.98
C ALA A 182 -0.58 7.22 7.46
N ILE A 183 -1.57 6.43 7.86
CA ILE A 183 -2.98 6.75 7.65
C ILE A 183 -3.33 7.99 8.49
N GLN A 184 -4.10 8.94 7.96
CA GLN A 184 -4.53 10.09 8.76
C GLN A 184 -5.47 9.66 9.89
N ALA A 185 -5.32 10.25 11.08
CA ALA A 185 -6.08 9.83 12.27
C ALA A 185 -7.61 9.83 12.05
N TRP A 186 -8.15 10.80 11.33
CA TRP A 186 -9.58 10.85 11.03
C TRP A 186 -10.02 9.78 10.02
N GLN A 187 -9.16 9.43 9.05
CA GLN A 187 -9.39 8.34 8.09
C GLN A 187 -9.37 6.99 8.80
N PHE A 188 -8.43 6.82 9.73
CA PHE A 188 -8.34 5.66 10.59
C PHE A 188 -9.62 5.47 11.41
N ILE A 189 -10.09 6.52 12.11
CA ILE A 189 -11.35 6.47 12.87
C ILE A 189 -12.54 6.17 11.95
N LEU A 190 -12.62 6.79 10.78
CA LEU A 190 -13.68 6.55 9.80
C LEU A 190 -13.72 5.08 9.36
N ALA A 191 -12.55 4.46 9.09
CA ALA A 191 -12.46 3.05 8.76
C ALA A 191 -12.95 2.14 9.90
N LEU A 192 -12.68 2.49 11.16
CA LEU A 192 -13.20 1.77 12.33
C LEU A 192 -14.72 1.88 12.44
N LEU A 193 -15.27 3.08 12.23
CA LEU A 193 -16.72 3.31 12.29
C LEU A 193 -17.46 2.55 11.18
N ILE A 194 -16.95 2.57 9.94
CA ILE A 194 -17.52 1.80 8.84
C ILE A 194 -17.40 0.29 9.12
N GLY A 195 -16.26 -0.16 9.66
CA GLY A 195 -16.07 -1.53 10.12
C GLY A 195 -17.11 -1.96 11.15
N LEU A 196 -17.39 -1.11 12.15
CA LEU A 196 -18.43 -1.34 13.16
C LEU A 196 -19.82 -1.40 12.52
N ILE A 197 -20.15 -0.50 11.59
CA ILE A 197 -21.43 -0.52 10.87
C ILE A 197 -21.59 -1.84 10.10
N ILE A 198 -20.55 -2.28 9.38
CA ILE A 198 -20.58 -3.56 8.66
C ILE A 198 -20.71 -4.72 9.64
N TYR A 199 -20.01 -4.69 10.77
CA TYR A 199 -20.14 -5.68 11.84
C TYR A 199 -21.59 -5.76 12.35
N LEU A 200 -22.22 -4.62 12.61
CA LEU A 200 -23.61 -4.56 13.07
C LEU A 200 -24.56 -5.07 11.98
N ILE A 201 -24.43 -4.64 10.73
CA ILE A 201 -25.28 -5.09 9.60
C ILE A 201 -25.16 -6.59 9.36
N THR A 202 -23.92 -7.11 9.32
CA THR A 202 -23.69 -8.54 9.00
C THR A 202 -24.14 -9.47 10.12
N ASN A 203 -24.25 -8.96 11.34
CA ASN A 203 -24.68 -9.74 12.50
C ASN A 203 -26.10 -9.43 12.98
N TYR A 204 -26.77 -8.42 12.42
CA TYR A 204 -28.16 -8.15 12.71
C TYR A 204 -29.02 -9.21 12.03
N GLN A 205 -29.44 -10.22 12.79
CA GLN A 205 -30.45 -11.18 12.36
C GLN A 205 -31.76 -10.41 12.18
N LEU A 206 -32.09 -10.02 10.94
CA LEU A 206 -33.47 -9.75 10.60
C LEU A 206 -34.25 -11.04 10.87
N PRO A 207 -35.31 -11.02 11.68
CA PRO A 207 -36.17 -12.18 11.86
C PRO A 207 -36.96 -12.38 10.56
N ILE A 208 -36.34 -13.00 9.56
CA ILE A 208 -37.03 -13.56 8.39
C ILE A 208 -37.61 -14.92 8.80
N SER A 209 -38.39 -14.92 9.87
CA SER A 209 -39.13 -16.09 10.35
C SER A 209 -40.61 -16.02 10.00
N THR A 210 -41.07 -14.96 9.31
CA THR A 210 -42.48 -14.76 8.93
C THR A 210 -42.86 -15.24 7.54
N LEU A 211 -41.95 -15.87 6.78
CA LEU A 211 -42.25 -16.44 5.45
C LEU A 211 -42.02 -17.95 5.33
N GLN A 212 -41.69 -18.64 6.43
CA GLN A 212 -41.41 -20.10 6.45
C GLN A 212 -42.40 -20.90 7.29
N SER A 213 -43.67 -20.49 7.33
CA SER A 213 -44.75 -21.28 7.96
C SER A 213 -45.56 -22.13 6.96
N SER A 214 -45.05 -22.41 5.77
CA SER A 214 -45.66 -23.38 4.85
C SER A 214 -44.66 -24.49 4.48
N PRO A 215 -45.04 -25.78 4.62
CA PRO A 215 -44.22 -26.89 4.16
C PRO A 215 -44.22 -26.89 2.62
N ALA A 216 -43.11 -26.46 2.01
CA ALA A 216 -42.97 -26.48 0.56
C ALA A 216 -42.54 -27.89 0.06
N PRO A 217 -43.01 -28.33 -1.12
CA PRO A 217 -42.79 -29.68 -1.64
C PRO A 217 -41.31 -29.97 -2.01
N PRO A 218 -40.90 -31.26 -2.04
CA PRO A 218 -39.51 -31.70 -2.09
C PRO A 218 -38.72 -31.41 -3.39
N HIS A 219 -39.29 -30.65 -4.34
CA HIS A 219 -38.62 -30.31 -5.60
C HIS A 219 -38.34 -28.81 -5.81
N ALA A 220 -38.62 -27.94 -4.84
CA ALA A 220 -38.28 -26.51 -4.90
C ALA A 220 -36.95 -26.14 -4.22
N SER A 221 -36.08 -27.11 -3.91
CA SER A 221 -34.86 -26.91 -3.10
C SER A 221 -33.64 -26.36 -3.87
N ARG A 222 -33.70 -26.24 -5.21
CA ARG A 222 -32.58 -25.69 -6.00
C ARG A 222 -32.67 -24.19 -6.26
N ILE A 223 -33.85 -23.57 -6.24
CA ILE A 223 -34.00 -22.15 -6.59
C ILE A 223 -33.99 -21.26 -5.33
N THR A 224 -34.34 -21.79 -4.17
CA THR A 224 -34.34 -21.07 -2.87
C THR A 224 -32.96 -20.92 -2.22
N HIS A 225 -31.92 -21.59 -2.72
CA HIS A 225 -30.53 -21.40 -2.25
C HIS A 225 -29.78 -20.23 -2.92
N TYR A 226 -30.23 -19.77 -4.10
CA TYR A 226 -29.54 -18.69 -4.84
C TYR A 226 -30.03 -17.29 -4.48
N VAL A 227 -31.30 -17.14 -4.08
CA VAL A 227 -31.90 -15.84 -3.75
C VAL A 227 -31.36 -15.21 -2.44
N PRO A 228 -31.05 -15.97 -1.36
CA PRO A 228 -30.43 -15.39 -0.15
C PRO A 228 -28.95 -15.01 -0.34
N PHE A 229 -28.26 -15.61 -1.33
CA PHE A 229 -26.84 -15.36 -1.60
C PHE A 229 -26.61 -14.04 -2.34
N ILE A 230 -27.52 -13.65 -3.23
CA ILE A 230 -27.49 -12.40 -4.00
C ILE A 230 -27.85 -11.19 -3.12
N LEU A 231 -28.61 -11.38 -2.04
CA LEU A 231 -29.04 -10.32 -1.11
C LEU A 231 -28.17 -10.20 0.15
N HIS A 232 -27.14 -11.04 0.34
CA HIS A 232 -26.26 -10.92 1.50
C HIS A 232 -25.34 -9.70 1.34
N PRO A 233 -25.32 -8.72 2.28
CA PRO A 233 -24.55 -7.47 2.15
C PRO A 233 -23.07 -7.67 1.80
N SER A 234 -22.49 -8.80 2.24
CA SER A 234 -21.08 -9.14 2.01
C SER A 234 -20.68 -9.43 0.57
N SER A 235 -21.63 -9.67 -0.33
CA SER A 235 -21.37 -10.00 -1.74
C SER A 235 -21.07 -8.74 -2.59
N PHE A 236 -21.57 -7.57 -2.19
CA PHE A 236 -21.34 -6.29 -2.89
C PHE A 236 -20.13 -5.52 -2.34
N ILE A 237 -19.68 -5.80 -1.12
CA ILE A 237 -18.53 -5.11 -0.50
C ILE A 237 -17.28 -5.10 -1.39
N PRO A 238 -16.84 -6.21 -2.04
CA PRO A 238 -15.70 -6.17 -2.96
C PRO A 238 -15.83 -5.13 -4.08
N LEU A 239 -17.01 -5.06 -4.71
CA LEU A 239 -17.27 -4.10 -5.79
C LEU A 239 -17.28 -2.67 -5.26
N LEU A 240 -17.91 -2.43 -4.11
CA LEU A 240 -17.92 -1.12 -3.47
C LEU A 240 -16.51 -0.66 -3.09
N LEU A 241 -15.68 -1.54 -2.54
CA LEU A 241 -14.28 -1.24 -2.20
C LEU A 241 -13.44 -0.97 -3.45
N TYR A 242 -13.62 -1.75 -4.52
CA TYR A 242 -12.95 -1.50 -5.80
C TYR A 242 -13.32 -0.14 -6.38
N LEU A 243 -14.63 0.17 -6.43
CA LEU A 243 -15.13 1.45 -6.93
C LEU A 243 -14.65 2.61 -6.04
N LEU A 244 -14.69 2.45 -4.71
CA LEU A 244 -14.19 3.46 -3.77
C LEU A 244 -12.70 3.73 -3.96
N ALA A 245 -11.87 2.68 -4.04
CA ALA A 245 -10.44 2.79 -4.30
C ALA A 245 -10.17 3.49 -5.64
N SER A 246 -10.82 3.02 -6.70
CA SER A 246 -10.69 3.59 -8.05
C SER A 246 -11.07 5.07 -8.08
N LEU A 247 -12.22 5.43 -7.51
CA LEU A 247 -12.71 6.81 -7.47
C LEU A 247 -11.79 7.72 -6.65
N LEU A 248 -11.38 7.29 -5.45
CA LEU A 248 -10.52 8.11 -4.58
C LEU A 248 -9.10 8.27 -5.14
N TRP A 249 -8.52 7.22 -5.71
CA TRP A 249 -7.15 7.29 -6.22
C TRP A 249 -7.08 8.05 -7.55
N LEU A 250 -8.06 7.86 -8.44
CA LEU A 250 -8.13 8.62 -9.70
C LEU A 250 -8.48 10.09 -9.47
N SER A 251 -9.26 10.44 -8.43
CA SER A 251 -9.63 11.83 -8.16
C SER A 251 -8.48 12.72 -7.72
N VAL A 252 -7.39 12.15 -7.18
CA VAL A 252 -6.19 12.93 -6.83
C VAL A 252 -5.57 13.52 -8.11
N PRO A 253 -5.44 14.85 -8.26
CA PRO A 253 -4.93 15.44 -9.50
C PRO A 253 -3.49 15.00 -9.81
N LEU A 254 -3.15 14.83 -11.09
CA LEU A 254 -1.76 14.53 -11.49
C LEU A 254 -0.79 15.66 -11.14
N SER A 255 -1.27 16.90 -10.94
CA SER A 255 -0.45 18.01 -10.45
C SER A 255 0.18 17.76 -9.07
N THR A 256 -0.38 16.84 -8.27
CA THR A 256 0.26 16.38 -7.01
C THR A 256 1.58 15.64 -7.25
N LEU A 257 1.88 15.26 -8.49
CA LEU A 257 3.15 14.64 -8.91
C LEU A 257 4.17 15.66 -9.42
N ALA A 258 3.85 16.97 -9.43
CA ALA A 258 4.69 18.00 -10.04
C ALA A 258 6.17 17.92 -9.61
N ASN A 259 6.42 17.77 -8.31
CA ASN A 259 7.77 17.65 -7.74
C ASN A 259 8.10 16.22 -7.30
N SER A 260 7.36 15.21 -7.77
CA SER A 260 7.61 13.83 -7.41
C SER A 260 8.95 13.36 -7.95
N PHE A 261 9.75 12.69 -7.10
CA PHE A 261 11.04 12.14 -7.52
C PHE A 261 10.91 11.15 -8.68
N TYR A 262 9.85 10.33 -8.74
CA TYR A 262 9.73 9.28 -9.76
C TYR A 262 9.04 9.73 -11.05
N VAL A 263 8.23 10.80 -11.02
CA VAL A 263 7.32 11.19 -12.11
C VAL A 263 7.10 12.71 -12.17
N SER A 264 8.17 13.49 -11.98
CA SER A 264 8.12 14.96 -11.97
C SER A 264 7.54 15.53 -13.28
N ILE A 265 6.75 16.60 -13.16
CA ILE A 265 6.18 17.32 -14.31
C ILE A 265 7.10 18.48 -14.67
N ALA A 266 7.56 18.52 -15.92
CA ALA A 266 8.38 19.61 -16.43
C ALA A 266 7.95 20.02 -17.85
N PRO A 267 8.21 21.27 -18.26
CA PRO A 267 8.13 21.66 -19.67
C PRO A 267 9.13 20.83 -20.51
N PRO A 268 8.93 20.67 -21.81
CA PRO A 268 7.91 21.33 -22.64
C PRO A 268 6.53 20.64 -22.62
N THR A 269 6.47 19.37 -22.20
CA THR A 269 5.25 18.56 -22.31
C THR A 269 4.25 18.79 -21.18
N ASN A 270 4.69 19.21 -19.99
CA ASN A 270 3.87 19.41 -18.80
C ASN A 270 3.00 18.18 -18.43
N ILE A 271 3.51 16.97 -18.70
CA ILE A 271 2.93 15.70 -18.27
C ILE A 271 3.87 14.97 -17.28
N PRO A 272 3.36 14.06 -16.42
CA PRO A 272 4.18 13.34 -15.46
C PRO A 272 5.01 12.26 -16.14
N LEU A 273 6.27 12.57 -16.46
CA LEU A 273 7.18 11.66 -17.13
C LEU A 273 8.05 10.90 -16.12
N PRO A 274 8.25 9.59 -16.29
CA PRO A 274 8.96 8.79 -15.31
C PRO A 274 10.48 9.08 -15.29
N TYR A 275 11.09 8.85 -14.14
CA TYR A 275 12.52 9.05 -13.88
C TYR A 275 13.05 8.00 -12.89
N SER A 276 14.38 7.84 -12.81
CA SER A 276 15.04 6.84 -11.97
C SER A 276 14.52 5.43 -12.32
N ASP A 277 14.23 4.58 -11.34
CA ASP A 277 13.70 3.23 -11.57
C ASP A 277 12.43 3.24 -12.42
N ALA A 278 11.55 4.24 -12.22
CA ALA A 278 10.32 4.35 -13.00
C ALA A 278 10.62 4.59 -14.48
N GLY A 279 11.59 5.45 -14.76
CA GLY A 279 12.05 5.70 -16.12
C GLY A 279 12.75 4.47 -16.71
N PHE A 280 13.53 3.73 -15.91
CA PHE A 280 14.19 2.50 -16.34
C PHE A 280 13.19 1.43 -16.80
N TYR A 281 12.15 1.16 -16.00
CA TYR A 281 11.12 0.20 -16.38
C TYR A 281 10.36 0.64 -17.63
N ASP A 282 10.07 1.93 -17.74
CA ASP A 282 9.30 2.50 -18.84
C ASP A 282 10.06 2.50 -20.16
N PHE A 283 11.32 2.96 -20.20
CA PHE A 283 12.09 2.92 -21.46
C PHE A 283 12.42 1.48 -21.88
N SER A 284 12.56 0.55 -20.92
CA SER A 284 12.72 -0.88 -21.21
C SER A 284 11.43 -1.51 -21.76
N ALA A 285 10.27 -0.95 -21.40
CA ALA A 285 9.00 -1.34 -21.98
C ALA A 285 8.82 -0.76 -23.39
N GLN A 286 9.27 0.47 -23.60
CA GLN A 286 9.27 1.16 -24.88
C GLN A 286 10.23 0.49 -25.89
N SER A 287 11.35 -0.07 -25.44
CA SER A 287 12.28 -0.80 -26.32
C SER A 287 11.64 -2.03 -26.98
N LEU A 288 10.69 -2.68 -26.29
CA LEU A 288 9.86 -3.74 -26.89
C LEU A 288 8.92 -3.21 -27.98
N GLN A 289 8.39 -2.00 -27.82
CA GLN A 289 7.49 -1.36 -28.79
C GLN A 289 8.21 -0.93 -30.08
N ILE A 290 9.50 -0.61 -29.99
CA ILE A 290 10.34 -0.21 -31.14
C ILE A 290 11.16 -1.37 -31.73
N GLY A 291 10.94 -2.60 -31.25
CA GLY A 291 11.55 -3.80 -31.80
C GLY A 291 13.04 -3.99 -31.48
N THR A 292 13.57 -3.33 -30.44
CA THR A 292 14.99 -3.46 -30.05
C THR A 292 15.18 -4.40 -28.84
N GLY A 293 14.14 -5.15 -28.51
CA GLY A 293 14.12 -6.06 -27.35
C GLY A 293 14.28 -5.25 -26.07
N TYR A 294 15.27 -5.60 -25.25
CA TYR A 294 15.68 -4.81 -24.08
C TYR A 294 17.07 -4.22 -24.31
N PHE A 295 17.31 -3.64 -25.50
CA PHE A 295 18.64 -3.19 -25.93
C PHE A 295 19.67 -4.33 -25.96
N GLY A 296 19.21 -5.55 -26.29
CA GLY A 296 20.01 -6.78 -26.17
C GLY A 296 20.21 -7.30 -24.74
N GLY A 297 19.96 -6.51 -23.70
CA GLY A 297 20.24 -6.85 -22.31
C GLY A 297 19.12 -7.60 -21.55
N ILE A 298 19.21 -7.52 -20.22
CA ILE A 298 18.29 -8.11 -19.25
C ILE A 298 17.63 -6.98 -18.44
N PRO A 299 16.34 -6.69 -18.64
CA PRO A 299 15.61 -5.75 -17.81
C PRO A 299 15.39 -6.40 -16.44
N PRO A 300 15.38 -5.61 -15.37
CA PRO A 300 15.02 -6.12 -14.08
C PRO A 300 13.49 -6.14 -13.93
N ARG A 301 12.97 -7.03 -13.08
CA ARG A 301 11.52 -7.14 -12.79
C ARG A 301 10.72 -7.33 -14.10
N PRO A 302 11.09 -8.32 -14.93
CA PRO A 302 10.65 -8.44 -16.32
C PRO A 302 9.14 -8.46 -16.52
N LEU A 303 8.36 -9.08 -15.62
CA LEU A 303 6.90 -9.09 -15.76
C LEU A 303 6.27 -7.70 -15.61
N TYR A 304 6.89 -6.81 -14.83
CA TYR A 304 6.41 -5.43 -14.73
C TYR A 304 6.73 -4.62 -15.99
N VAL A 305 7.90 -4.83 -16.60
CA VAL A 305 8.25 -4.24 -17.89
C VAL A 305 7.28 -4.71 -18.99
N ILE A 306 6.93 -6.00 -19.01
CA ILE A 306 5.88 -6.52 -19.92
C ILE A 306 4.53 -5.86 -19.66
N PHE A 307 4.16 -5.67 -18.38
CA PHE A 307 2.92 -4.98 -18.03
C PHE A 307 2.89 -3.54 -18.56
N LEU A 308 3.96 -2.76 -18.38
CA LEU A 308 4.05 -1.41 -18.94
C LEU A 308 4.04 -1.42 -20.48
N ALA A 309 4.72 -2.38 -21.11
CA ALA A 309 4.73 -2.51 -22.57
C ALA A 309 3.31 -2.78 -23.11
N LEU A 310 2.52 -3.59 -22.42
CA LEU A 310 1.11 -3.81 -22.74
C LEU A 310 0.27 -2.53 -22.58
N LEU A 311 0.52 -1.72 -21.54
CA LEU A 311 -0.20 -0.44 -21.39
C LEU A 311 0.16 0.54 -22.51
N HIS A 312 1.44 0.65 -22.89
CA HIS A 312 1.87 1.43 -24.04
C HIS A 312 1.26 0.92 -25.35
N PHE A 313 1.05 -0.39 -25.50
CA PHE A 313 0.36 -0.93 -26.67
C PHE A 313 -1.08 -0.40 -26.80
N PHE A 314 -1.81 -0.25 -25.69
CA PHE A 314 -3.20 0.23 -25.70
C PHE A 314 -3.35 1.75 -25.71
N PHE A 315 -2.40 2.47 -25.11
CA PHE A 315 -2.52 3.92 -24.86
C PHE A 315 -1.39 4.76 -25.49
N ASP A 316 -0.48 4.13 -26.22
CA ASP A 316 0.69 4.74 -26.86
C ASP A 316 1.49 5.63 -25.88
N GLN A 317 1.67 6.93 -26.16
CA GLN A 317 2.41 7.86 -25.30
C GLN A 317 1.51 8.66 -24.36
N ASN A 318 0.23 8.26 -24.18
CA ASN A 318 -0.68 8.94 -23.27
C ASN A 318 -0.43 8.52 -21.81
N TYR A 319 0.59 9.11 -21.18
CA TYR A 319 0.97 8.84 -19.78
C TYR A 319 -0.19 8.98 -18.79
N PRO A 320 -1.05 10.03 -18.85
CA PRO A 320 -2.24 10.10 -18.00
C PRO A 320 -3.17 8.87 -18.10
N ALA A 321 -3.40 8.36 -19.31
CA ALA A 321 -4.23 7.17 -19.52
C ALA A 321 -3.54 5.88 -19.01
N ILE A 322 -2.23 5.74 -19.24
CA ILE A 322 -1.43 4.61 -18.73
C ILE A 322 -1.44 4.59 -17.20
N ILE A 323 -1.20 5.75 -16.56
CA ILE A 323 -1.27 5.91 -15.11
C ILE A 323 -2.66 5.52 -14.60
N ALA A 324 -3.73 5.99 -15.25
CA ALA A 324 -5.10 5.64 -14.86
C ALA A 324 -5.37 4.13 -14.98
N ALA A 325 -4.93 3.49 -16.07
CA ALA A 325 -5.07 2.06 -16.27
C ALA A 325 -4.32 1.25 -15.20
N GLN A 326 -3.10 1.66 -14.84
CA GLN A 326 -2.35 1.03 -13.74
C GLN A 326 -3.10 1.19 -12.40
N VAL A 327 -3.60 2.39 -12.09
CA VAL A 327 -4.36 2.65 -10.86
C VAL A 327 -5.59 1.73 -10.77
N LEU A 328 -6.31 1.52 -11.88
CA LEU A 328 -7.47 0.63 -11.93
C LEU A 328 -7.09 -0.84 -11.67
N VAL A 329 -5.97 -1.31 -12.21
CA VAL A 329 -5.46 -2.66 -11.90
C VAL A 329 -5.08 -2.77 -10.41
N LEU A 330 -4.41 -1.75 -9.88
CA LEU A 330 -3.96 -1.73 -8.49
C LEU A 330 -5.11 -1.54 -7.49
N ALA A 331 -6.27 -1.02 -7.91
CA ALA A 331 -7.47 -0.91 -7.08
C ALA A 331 -8.06 -2.27 -6.64
N PHE A 332 -7.58 -3.38 -7.21
CA PHE A 332 -7.85 -4.73 -6.69
C PHE A 332 -7.08 -5.07 -5.41
N PHE A 333 -6.04 -4.31 -5.04
CA PHE A 333 -5.29 -4.51 -3.79
C PHE A 333 -6.17 -4.52 -2.53
N PRO A 334 -6.96 -3.47 -2.23
CA PRO A 334 -7.86 -3.49 -1.07
C PRO A 334 -8.93 -4.58 -1.16
N VAL A 335 -9.33 -5.00 -2.37
CA VAL A 335 -10.26 -6.12 -2.57
C VAL A 335 -9.63 -7.45 -2.16
N ALA A 336 -8.38 -7.69 -2.53
CA ALA A 336 -7.64 -8.88 -2.13
C ALA A 336 -7.46 -8.93 -0.61
N LEU A 337 -7.16 -7.78 0.02
CA LEU A 337 -7.11 -7.66 1.48
C LEU A 337 -8.46 -7.93 2.15
N TYR A 338 -9.57 -7.45 1.57
CA TYR A 338 -10.91 -7.77 2.05
C TYR A 338 -11.18 -9.27 2.02
N ILE A 339 -10.85 -9.95 0.92
CA ILE A 339 -11.04 -11.41 0.78
C ILE A 339 -10.23 -12.14 1.84
N LEU A 340 -8.97 -11.74 2.04
CA LEU A 340 -8.08 -12.32 3.04
C LEU A 340 -8.64 -12.10 4.46
N GLY A 341 -9.00 -10.86 4.81
CA GLY A 341 -9.53 -10.50 6.14
C GLY A 341 -10.88 -11.15 6.45
N LYS A 342 -11.77 -11.28 5.45
CA LYS A 342 -13.03 -12.02 5.56
C LYS A 342 -12.81 -13.48 5.91
N LYS A 343 -11.80 -14.10 5.29
CA LYS A 343 -11.46 -15.51 5.51
C LYS A 343 -10.77 -15.75 6.86
N PHE A 344 -9.96 -14.80 7.31
CA PHE A 344 -9.27 -14.88 8.61
C PHE A 344 -10.21 -14.58 9.78
N HIS A 345 -11.19 -13.68 9.59
CA HIS A 345 -12.03 -13.23 10.69
C HIS A 345 -13.49 -12.97 10.29
N SER A 346 -13.80 -11.87 9.60
CA SER A 346 -15.18 -11.50 9.27
C SER A 346 -15.24 -10.47 8.13
N PRO A 347 -16.40 -10.29 7.47
CA PRO A 347 -16.54 -9.22 6.47
C PRO A 347 -16.20 -7.83 7.02
N ALA A 348 -16.50 -7.57 8.29
CA ALA A 348 -16.13 -6.33 8.98
C ALA A 348 -14.61 -6.15 9.07
N ALA A 349 -13.88 -7.20 9.50
CA ALA A 349 -12.42 -7.18 9.52
C ALA A 349 -11.84 -6.91 8.12
N GLY A 350 -12.33 -7.65 7.11
CA GLY A 350 -11.90 -7.45 5.72
C GLY A 350 -12.14 -6.02 5.24
N ALA A 351 -13.30 -5.43 5.56
CA ALA A 351 -13.63 -4.07 5.13
C ALA A 351 -12.77 -3.02 5.84
N THR A 352 -12.54 -3.17 7.15
CA THR A 352 -11.65 -2.27 7.91
C THR A 352 -10.22 -2.28 7.34
N VAL A 353 -9.67 -3.47 7.06
CA VAL A 353 -8.33 -3.60 6.47
C VAL A 353 -8.27 -2.99 5.08
N ALA A 354 -9.28 -3.24 4.24
CA ALA A 354 -9.35 -2.66 2.91
C ALA A 354 -9.42 -1.13 2.94
N LEU A 355 -10.19 -0.55 3.87
CA LEU A 355 -10.28 0.90 4.05
C LEU A 355 -8.96 1.50 4.54
N PHE A 356 -8.22 0.82 5.43
CA PHE A 356 -6.86 1.24 5.80
C PHE A 356 -5.94 1.31 4.58
N ALA A 357 -5.95 0.29 3.72
CA ALA A 357 -5.17 0.30 2.48
C ALA A 357 -5.58 1.43 1.54
N ILE A 358 -6.89 1.67 1.35
CA ILE A 358 -7.41 2.76 0.52
C ILE A 358 -6.94 4.12 1.04
N PHE A 359 -7.05 4.37 2.34
CA PHE A 359 -6.71 5.67 2.94
C PHE A 359 -5.20 5.91 3.05
N ARG A 360 -4.41 4.86 3.33
CA ARG A 360 -2.94 4.92 3.28
C ARG A 360 -2.48 5.34 1.90
N GLU A 361 -2.99 4.70 0.85
CA GLU A 361 -2.65 5.04 -0.53
C GLU A 361 -3.15 6.43 -0.93
N TYR A 362 -4.35 6.80 -0.51
CA TYR A 362 -4.87 8.15 -0.73
C TYR A 362 -3.95 9.22 -0.13
N THR A 363 -3.41 8.99 1.07
CA THR A 363 -2.42 9.89 1.68
C THR A 363 -1.12 9.90 0.88
N SER A 364 -0.61 8.73 0.47
CA SER A 364 0.60 8.60 -0.37
C SER A 364 0.51 9.41 -1.68
N LEU A 365 -0.66 9.43 -2.31
CA LEU A 365 -0.90 10.19 -3.54
C LEU A 365 -0.85 11.71 -3.31
N TRP A 366 -1.46 12.21 -2.22
CA TRP A 366 -1.48 13.64 -1.92
C TRP A 366 -0.11 14.22 -1.55
N ILE A 367 0.77 13.41 -0.98
CA ILE A 367 2.10 13.85 -0.51
C ILE A 367 3.22 13.58 -1.51
N ALA A 368 2.89 13.12 -2.71
CA ALA A 368 3.86 12.64 -3.71
C ALA A 368 4.88 13.68 -4.16
N SER A 369 4.57 14.98 -4.02
CA SER A 369 5.48 16.11 -4.26
C SER A 369 6.22 16.60 -3.01
N ASN A 370 5.82 16.17 -1.81
CA ASN A 370 6.37 16.64 -0.54
C ASN A 370 7.48 15.73 0.00
N THR A 371 7.38 14.43 -0.26
CA THR A 371 8.37 13.43 0.12
C THR A 371 8.53 12.42 -1.01
N ARG A 372 9.65 11.70 -1.02
CA ARG A 372 9.89 10.61 -1.94
C ARG A 372 8.94 9.48 -1.56
N VAL A 373 7.83 9.31 -2.28
CA VAL A 373 6.93 8.17 -2.09
C VAL A 373 6.55 7.55 -3.43
N ALA A 374 6.39 6.23 -3.41
CA ALA A 374 5.84 5.42 -4.47
C ALA A 374 4.39 5.12 -4.10
N ASN A 375 3.59 5.15 -5.14
CA ASN A 375 2.16 5.07 -5.08
C ASN A 375 1.67 4.45 -6.39
N SER A 376 0.36 4.22 -6.46
CA SER A 376 -0.33 3.63 -7.60
C SER A 376 -0.15 4.40 -8.93
N LYS A 377 0.25 5.69 -8.87
CA LYS A 377 0.50 6.52 -10.06
C LYS A 377 1.97 6.59 -10.50
N THR A 378 2.89 6.06 -9.71
CA THR A 378 4.31 5.94 -10.10
C THR A 378 4.55 4.64 -10.84
N PHE A 379 5.40 4.64 -11.87
CA PHE A 379 5.79 3.41 -12.58
C PHE A 379 6.84 2.63 -11.79
N THR A 380 6.56 2.25 -10.55
CA THR A 380 7.45 1.48 -9.69
C THR A 380 6.84 0.14 -9.30
N THR A 381 7.65 -0.83 -8.91
CA THR A 381 7.17 -2.18 -8.56
C THR A 381 6.72 -2.33 -7.11
N ASP A 382 6.91 -1.32 -6.26
CA ASP A 382 6.73 -1.48 -4.81
C ASP A 382 5.24 -1.68 -4.42
N PHE A 383 4.34 -0.82 -4.90
CA PHE A 383 2.90 -0.99 -4.69
C PHE A 383 2.32 -2.21 -5.43
N PRO A 384 2.67 -2.46 -6.71
CA PRO A 384 2.33 -3.73 -7.37
C PRO A 384 2.80 -4.98 -6.61
N THR A 385 3.97 -4.93 -5.96
CA THR A 385 4.47 -6.04 -5.15
C THR A 385 3.61 -6.23 -3.91
N ALA A 386 3.16 -5.15 -3.25
CA ALA A 386 2.21 -5.26 -2.13
C ALA A 386 0.94 -6.04 -2.56
N PHE A 387 0.40 -5.72 -3.74
CA PHE A 387 -0.71 -6.47 -4.32
C PHE A 387 -0.36 -7.93 -4.61
N ALA A 388 0.80 -8.19 -5.22
CA ALA A 388 1.26 -9.54 -5.51
C ALA A 388 1.43 -10.38 -4.22
N VAL A 389 1.98 -9.81 -3.14
CA VAL A 389 2.15 -10.52 -1.86
C VAL A 389 0.80 -10.94 -1.29
N VAL A 390 -0.23 -10.08 -1.31
CA VAL A 390 -1.58 -10.45 -0.85
C VAL A 390 -2.20 -11.54 -1.73
N ALA A 391 -2.04 -11.42 -3.06
CA ALA A 391 -2.52 -12.44 -4.00
C ALA A 391 -1.85 -13.80 -3.74
N ILE A 392 -0.53 -13.82 -3.50
CA ILE A 392 0.21 -15.03 -3.18
C ILE A 392 -0.17 -15.56 -1.79
N CYS A 393 -0.47 -14.71 -0.80
CA CYS A 393 -1.03 -15.15 0.49
C CYS A 393 -2.36 -15.90 0.30
N LEU A 394 -3.24 -15.42 -0.60
CA LEU A 394 -4.50 -16.10 -0.93
C LEU A 394 -4.25 -17.45 -1.61
N VAL A 395 -3.28 -17.53 -2.53
CA VAL A 395 -2.87 -18.80 -3.18
C VAL A 395 -2.28 -19.77 -2.16
N ALA A 396 -1.38 -19.31 -1.28
CA ALA A 396 -0.75 -20.12 -0.24
C ALA A 396 -1.79 -20.67 0.74
N LEU A 397 -2.76 -19.85 1.15
CA LEU A 397 -3.85 -20.26 2.01
C LEU A 397 -4.72 -21.33 1.34
N TRP A 398 -5.11 -21.11 0.09
CA TRP A 398 -5.88 -22.07 -0.70
C TRP A 398 -5.12 -23.39 -0.92
N TRP A 399 -3.80 -23.31 -1.11
CA TRP A 399 -2.92 -24.47 -1.23
C TRP A 399 -2.85 -25.27 0.06
N LEU A 400 -2.58 -24.61 1.19
CA LEU A 400 -2.39 -25.28 2.48
C LEU A 400 -3.69 -25.77 3.12
N GLU A 401 -4.85 -25.30 2.64
CA GLU A 401 -6.16 -25.89 2.95
C GLU A 401 -6.40 -27.22 2.23
N ARG A 402 -5.92 -27.36 0.99
CA ARG A 402 -6.22 -28.53 0.13
C ARG A 402 -5.12 -29.58 0.13
N ARG A 403 -3.86 -29.15 0.22
CA ARG A 403 -2.65 -29.98 0.35
C ARG A 403 -2.54 -31.11 -0.69
N ASN A 404 -3.10 -30.89 -1.88
CA ASN A 404 -3.07 -31.85 -2.97
C ASN A 404 -2.13 -31.41 -4.10
N LEU A 405 -1.83 -32.33 -5.02
CA LEU A 405 -0.92 -32.10 -6.15
C LEU A 405 -1.31 -30.85 -6.95
N ARG A 406 -2.58 -30.76 -7.38
CA ARG A 406 -3.10 -29.60 -8.14
C ARG A 406 -2.81 -28.27 -7.44
N SER A 407 -3.11 -28.22 -6.15
CA SER A 407 -2.93 -26.99 -5.38
C SER A 407 -1.45 -26.62 -5.18
N THR A 408 -0.58 -27.63 -5.08
CA THR A 408 0.87 -27.47 -4.96
C THR A 408 1.49 -26.98 -6.26
N LEU A 409 1.06 -27.51 -7.41
CA LEU A 409 1.51 -27.05 -8.72
C LEU A 409 1.12 -25.58 -8.98
N ILE A 410 -0.13 -25.21 -8.68
CA ILE A 410 -0.59 -23.82 -8.82
C ILE A 410 0.18 -22.90 -7.87
N ALA A 411 0.44 -23.33 -6.63
CA ALA A 411 1.24 -22.53 -5.70
C ALA A 411 2.67 -22.33 -6.21
N GLY A 412 3.35 -23.40 -6.65
CA GLY A 412 4.69 -23.31 -7.21
C GLY A 412 4.75 -22.44 -8.47
N GLY A 413 3.79 -22.60 -9.39
CA GLY A 413 3.71 -21.78 -10.60
C GLY A 413 3.42 -20.31 -10.33
N ALA A 414 2.50 -20.00 -9.40
CA ALA A 414 2.21 -18.63 -8.98
C ALA A 414 3.42 -17.98 -8.31
N PHE A 415 4.17 -18.73 -7.48
CA PHE A 415 5.42 -18.26 -6.91
C PHE A 415 6.51 -18.04 -7.96
N GLY A 416 6.59 -18.87 -9.00
CA GLY A 416 7.48 -18.64 -10.14
C GLY A 416 7.22 -17.29 -10.81
N LEU A 417 5.95 -16.96 -11.07
CA LEU A 417 5.57 -15.64 -11.57
C LEU A 417 5.92 -14.52 -10.57
N PHE A 418 5.69 -14.75 -9.27
CA PHE A 418 6.05 -13.78 -8.24
C PHE A 418 7.54 -13.47 -8.20
N LEU A 419 8.42 -14.45 -8.45
CA LEU A 419 9.87 -14.22 -8.56
C LEU A 419 10.27 -13.44 -9.82
N LEU A 420 9.62 -13.70 -10.96
CA LEU A 420 9.80 -12.92 -12.18
C LEU A 420 9.24 -11.49 -12.05
N PHE A 421 8.29 -11.30 -11.15
CA PHE A 421 7.80 -9.97 -10.80
C PHE A 421 8.78 -9.25 -9.88
N ARG A 422 9.27 -9.93 -8.84
CA ARG A 422 10.26 -9.39 -7.90
C ARG A 422 11.11 -10.48 -7.26
N ALA A 423 12.37 -10.60 -7.71
CA ALA A 423 13.29 -11.64 -7.27
C ALA A 423 13.66 -11.54 -5.78
N GLN A 424 13.66 -10.33 -5.19
CA GLN A 424 13.93 -10.15 -3.76
C GLN A 424 12.95 -10.92 -2.86
N SER A 425 11.76 -11.24 -3.38
CA SER A 425 10.76 -12.02 -2.65
C SER A 425 11.12 -13.49 -2.46
N ALA A 426 12.20 -13.99 -3.05
CA ALA A 426 12.68 -15.37 -2.87
C ALA A 426 12.91 -15.74 -1.40
N LEU A 427 13.35 -14.79 -0.57
CA LEU A 427 13.58 -15.00 0.87
C LEU A 427 12.29 -15.14 1.69
N THR A 428 11.11 -15.01 1.07
CA THR A 428 9.84 -15.42 1.70
C THR A 428 9.66 -16.94 1.73
N LEU A 429 10.31 -17.69 0.84
CA LEU A 429 10.13 -19.15 0.72
C LEU A 429 10.61 -19.92 1.96
N PRO A 430 11.79 -19.66 2.57
CA PRO A 430 12.21 -20.35 3.79
C PRO A 430 11.19 -20.21 4.94
N PHE A 431 10.67 -19.00 5.14
CA PHE A 431 9.67 -18.72 6.18
C PHE A 431 8.32 -19.40 5.87
N LEU A 432 7.89 -19.37 4.60
CA LEU A 432 6.71 -20.10 4.18
C LEU A 432 6.87 -21.61 4.39
N PHE A 433 7.99 -22.21 3.99
CA PHE A 433 8.21 -23.65 4.13
C PHE A 433 8.41 -24.09 5.57
N LEU A 434 9.00 -23.24 6.43
CA LEU A 434 8.97 -23.42 7.87
C LEU A 434 7.52 -23.45 8.39
N LEU A 435 6.67 -22.53 7.93
CA LEU A 435 5.24 -22.55 8.24
C LEU A 435 4.55 -23.82 7.71
N VAL A 436 4.86 -24.27 6.48
CA VAL A 436 4.32 -25.52 5.92
C VAL A 436 4.67 -26.72 6.81
N LEU A 437 5.86 -26.77 7.39
CA LEU A 437 6.27 -27.84 8.31
C LEU A 437 5.36 -27.89 9.55
N PHE A 438 5.06 -26.73 10.14
CA PHE A 438 4.12 -26.63 11.26
C PHE A 438 2.69 -26.99 10.87
N VAL A 439 2.23 -26.52 9.71
CA VAL A 439 0.91 -26.83 9.13
C VAL A 439 0.74 -28.34 8.88
N MET A 440 1.82 -29.03 8.51
CA MET A 440 1.90 -30.48 8.32
C MET A 440 2.22 -31.26 9.59
N LYS A 441 2.37 -30.60 10.74
CA LYS A 441 2.68 -31.22 12.04
C LYS A 441 3.95 -32.09 12.00
N PHE A 442 5.03 -31.57 11.40
CA PHE A 442 6.33 -32.25 11.33
C PHE A 442 6.35 -33.57 10.54
N LYS A 443 5.41 -33.78 9.63
CA LYS A 443 5.43 -34.91 8.69
C LYS A 443 6.44 -34.67 7.56
N TRP A 444 7.72 -34.94 7.84
CA TRP A 444 8.85 -34.69 6.94
C TRP A 444 8.68 -35.29 5.53
N GLY A 445 8.18 -36.52 5.41
CA GLY A 445 7.97 -37.15 4.09
C GLY A 445 6.95 -36.41 3.21
N GLU A 446 5.83 -35.99 3.78
CA GLU A 446 4.82 -35.17 3.08
C GLU A 446 5.40 -33.79 2.74
N TRP A 447 6.13 -33.18 3.67
CA TRP A 447 6.76 -31.86 3.50
C TRP A 447 7.79 -31.85 2.38
N ILE A 448 8.70 -32.83 2.33
CA ILE A 448 9.71 -32.99 1.27
C ILE A 448 9.02 -33.21 -0.08
N LYS A 449 8.04 -34.12 -0.15
CA LYS A 449 7.33 -34.41 -1.41
C LYS A 449 6.62 -33.18 -1.95
N THR A 450 5.93 -32.46 -1.08
CA THR A 450 5.27 -31.19 -1.42
C THR A 450 6.29 -30.12 -1.84
N GLY A 451 7.44 -30.04 -1.17
CA GLY A 451 8.52 -29.13 -1.54
C GLY A 451 9.10 -29.42 -2.93
N ILE A 452 9.36 -30.68 -3.26
CA ILE A 452 9.86 -31.08 -4.58
C ILE A 452 8.86 -30.72 -5.68
N VAL A 453 7.58 -31.05 -5.49
CA VAL A 453 6.51 -30.73 -6.47
C VAL A 453 6.37 -29.22 -6.66
N PHE A 454 6.38 -28.47 -5.56
CA PHE A 454 6.32 -27.00 -5.60
C PHE A 454 7.53 -26.42 -6.33
N ALA A 455 8.73 -26.87 -6.01
CA ALA A 455 9.97 -26.40 -6.61
C ALA A 455 10.03 -26.73 -8.12
N ALA A 456 9.59 -27.93 -8.51
CA ALA A 456 9.50 -28.31 -9.92
C ALA A 456 8.57 -27.37 -10.71
N ALA A 457 7.37 -27.08 -10.18
CA ALA A 457 6.44 -26.16 -10.81
C ALA A 457 7.00 -24.72 -10.90
N LEU A 458 7.66 -24.25 -9.83
CA LEU A 458 8.31 -22.94 -9.79
C LEU A 458 9.42 -22.85 -10.85
N ILE A 459 10.32 -23.83 -10.89
CA ILE A 459 11.44 -23.89 -11.83
C ILE A 459 10.92 -23.86 -13.27
N LEU A 460 9.91 -24.67 -13.60
CA LEU A 460 9.33 -24.70 -14.96
C LEU A 460 8.82 -23.34 -15.44
N VAL A 461 8.31 -22.51 -14.53
CA VAL A 461 7.79 -21.18 -14.86
C VAL A 461 8.90 -20.15 -15.05
N VAL A 462 9.96 -20.20 -14.24
CA VAL A 462 11.07 -19.23 -14.33
C VAL A 462 12.10 -19.62 -15.40
N LEU A 463 12.18 -20.91 -15.75
CA LEU A 463 13.22 -21.46 -16.62
C LEU A 463 13.31 -20.78 -18.00
N PRO A 464 12.22 -20.42 -18.70
CA PRO A 464 12.33 -19.73 -19.98
C PRO A 464 13.11 -18.42 -19.86
N TRP A 465 12.80 -17.61 -18.85
CA TRP A 465 13.49 -16.35 -18.61
C TRP A 465 14.94 -16.55 -18.17
N LEU A 466 15.20 -17.49 -17.26
CA LEU A 466 16.56 -17.78 -16.82
C LEU A 466 17.43 -18.32 -17.97
N THR A 467 16.85 -19.11 -18.88
CA THR A 467 17.55 -19.62 -20.07
C THR A 467 17.92 -18.47 -21.00
N HIS A 468 16.97 -17.58 -21.27
CA HIS A 468 17.24 -16.36 -22.01
C HIS A 468 18.39 -15.54 -21.40
N ASN A 469 18.34 -15.31 -20.08
CA ASN A 469 19.38 -14.54 -19.39
C ASN A 469 20.75 -15.23 -19.43
N TYR A 470 20.79 -16.56 -19.39
CA TYR A 470 22.00 -17.34 -19.61
C TYR A 470 22.57 -17.15 -21.02
N THR A 471 21.72 -17.11 -22.05
CA THR A 471 22.18 -16.87 -23.43
C THR A 471 22.73 -15.46 -23.65
N VAL A 472 22.29 -14.48 -22.85
CA VAL A 472 22.72 -13.08 -22.94
C VAL A 472 23.97 -12.81 -22.10
N SER A 473 24.04 -13.35 -20.87
CA SER A 473 25.06 -12.97 -19.88
C SER A 473 25.96 -14.14 -19.43
N GLY A 474 25.72 -15.35 -19.91
CA GLY A 474 26.39 -16.56 -19.41
C GLY A 474 25.99 -16.99 -18.00
N LYS A 475 25.03 -16.30 -17.36
CA LYS A 475 24.60 -16.54 -15.98
C LYS A 475 23.10 -16.75 -15.87
N PHE A 476 22.70 -17.69 -15.01
CA PHE A 476 21.30 -17.85 -14.61
C PHE A 476 20.94 -16.81 -13.55
N SER A 477 20.44 -15.65 -13.99
CA SER A 477 20.00 -14.55 -13.11
C SER A 477 18.55 -14.16 -13.41
N PHE A 478 17.86 -13.59 -12.43
CA PHE A 478 16.52 -13.02 -12.63
C PHE A 478 16.57 -11.61 -13.25
N ASP A 479 17.58 -10.84 -12.85
CA ASP A 479 17.83 -9.45 -13.27
C ASP A 479 19.25 -9.34 -13.86
N ASP A 480 19.60 -8.17 -14.40
CA ASP A 480 20.96 -7.85 -14.85
C ASP A 480 21.98 -8.07 -13.72
N PRO A 481 23.07 -8.84 -13.94
CA PRO A 481 24.13 -9.05 -12.96
C PRO A 481 24.76 -7.75 -12.41
N ASN A 482 24.78 -6.66 -13.16
CA ASN A 482 25.28 -5.37 -12.67
C ASN A 482 24.41 -4.78 -11.55
N GLN A 483 23.12 -5.11 -11.52
CA GLN A 483 22.21 -4.59 -10.50
C GLN A 483 22.42 -5.22 -9.12
N VAL A 484 23.09 -6.38 -9.04
CA VAL A 484 23.44 -6.97 -7.74
C VAL A 484 24.72 -6.38 -7.14
N GLY A 485 25.45 -5.53 -7.89
CA GLY A 485 26.64 -4.82 -7.40
C GLY A 485 26.36 -3.90 -6.21
N VAL A 486 25.15 -3.35 -6.11
CA VAL A 486 24.75 -2.56 -4.93
C VAL A 486 24.74 -3.42 -3.66
N ILE A 487 24.31 -4.69 -3.75
CA ILE A 487 24.34 -5.61 -2.61
C ILE A 487 25.81 -5.96 -2.27
N PHE A 488 26.65 -6.17 -3.29
CA PHE A 488 28.07 -6.43 -3.08
C PHE A 488 28.75 -5.32 -2.25
N ASN A 489 28.54 -4.06 -2.63
CA ASN A 489 29.13 -2.91 -1.96
C ASN A 489 28.57 -2.65 -0.56
N GLN A 490 27.37 -3.14 -0.26
CA GLN A 490 26.78 -3.02 1.09
C GLN A 490 27.40 -3.95 2.14
N TYR A 491 28.07 -5.02 1.71
CA TYR A 491 28.86 -5.89 2.59
C TYR A 491 30.28 -5.32 2.76
N SER A 492 30.33 -4.15 3.40
CA SER A 492 31.52 -3.39 3.77
C SER A 492 31.25 -2.49 4.98
N PHE A 493 32.30 -1.98 5.61
CA PHE A 493 32.17 -0.99 6.68
C PHE A 493 31.70 0.38 6.14
N ASP A 494 32.29 0.81 5.02
CA ASP A 494 31.98 2.06 4.32
C ASP A 494 31.04 1.79 3.14
N ALA A 495 29.85 1.27 3.43
CA ALA A 495 28.91 0.88 2.40
C ALA A 495 28.49 2.07 1.52
N VAL A 496 28.71 1.92 0.21
CA VAL A 496 28.36 2.92 -0.79
C VAL A 496 27.10 2.51 -1.53
N ALA A 497 26.18 3.46 -1.69
CA ALA A 497 24.93 3.30 -2.42
C ALA A 497 25.11 3.35 -3.95
N SER A 498 26.05 2.57 -4.47
CA SER A 498 26.41 2.53 -5.89
C SER A 498 26.96 1.16 -6.25
N PRO A 499 26.71 0.64 -7.46
CA PRO A 499 27.41 -0.54 -7.98
C PRO A 499 28.84 -0.21 -8.47
N ALA A 500 29.32 1.04 -8.35
CA ALA A 500 30.65 1.43 -8.81
C ALA A 500 31.75 0.51 -8.26
N GLY A 501 32.68 0.10 -9.14
CA GLY A 501 33.79 -0.78 -8.81
C GLY A 501 33.45 -2.27 -8.74
N PHE A 502 32.18 -2.66 -8.90
CA PHE A 502 31.77 -4.06 -9.04
C PHE A 502 31.90 -4.50 -10.51
N ASP A 503 32.62 -5.58 -10.75
CA ASP A 503 32.73 -6.23 -12.05
C ASP A 503 32.01 -7.59 -11.99
N PRO A 504 30.83 -7.76 -12.64
CA PRO A 504 30.11 -9.02 -12.58
C PRO A 504 30.90 -10.20 -13.17
N GLU A 505 31.92 -10.01 -14.00
CA GLU A 505 32.73 -11.12 -14.53
C GLU A 505 33.73 -11.65 -13.50
N ARG A 506 34.27 -10.76 -12.66
CA ARG A 506 35.31 -11.08 -11.66
C ARG A 506 34.75 -11.28 -10.26
N ASP A 507 33.75 -10.49 -9.90
CA ASP A 507 33.22 -10.41 -8.54
C ASP A 507 32.01 -11.31 -8.34
N ASN A 508 31.98 -11.95 -7.18
CA ASN A 508 30.90 -12.85 -6.79
C ASN A 508 30.20 -12.34 -5.53
N VAL A 509 28.97 -11.84 -5.71
CA VAL A 509 28.13 -11.34 -4.60
C VAL A 509 27.92 -12.38 -3.51
N ARG A 510 27.69 -13.65 -3.88
CA ARG A 510 27.50 -14.72 -2.88
C ARG A 510 28.76 -14.94 -2.05
N GLU A 511 29.91 -14.96 -2.70
CA GLU A 511 31.19 -15.13 -2.02
C GLU A 511 31.50 -13.95 -1.10
N ARG A 512 31.23 -12.72 -1.55
CA ARG A 512 31.38 -11.51 -0.74
C ARG A 512 30.49 -11.51 0.51
N ILE A 513 29.21 -11.87 0.35
CA ILE A 513 28.27 -12.00 1.46
C ILE A 513 28.81 -13.02 2.48
N ILE A 514 29.23 -14.21 2.02
CA ILE A 514 29.69 -15.28 2.90
C ILE A 514 31.00 -14.88 3.60
N SER A 515 32.02 -14.46 2.85
CA SER A 515 33.34 -14.09 3.39
C SER A 515 33.24 -12.95 4.40
N PHE A 516 32.60 -11.83 4.04
CA PHE A 516 32.44 -10.68 4.93
C PHE A 516 31.64 -11.03 6.20
N THR A 517 30.63 -11.91 6.09
CA THR A 517 29.85 -12.38 7.24
C THR A 517 30.67 -13.27 8.18
N LEU A 518 31.51 -14.16 7.64
CA LEU A 518 32.38 -15.01 8.45
C LEU A 518 33.47 -14.19 9.15
N GLU A 519 33.99 -13.16 8.49
CA GLU A 519 34.98 -12.24 9.07
C GLU A 519 34.36 -11.31 10.12
N ASN A 520 33.12 -10.84 9.90
CA ASN A 520 32.48 -9.79 10.71
C ASN A 520 31.06 -10.16 11.19
N PRO A 521 30.86 -11.30 11.88
CA PRO A 521 29.52 -11.83 12.16
C PRO A 521 28.66 -10.92 13.03
N GLY A 522 29.25 -10.25 14.04
CA GLY A 522 28.52 -9.33 14.92
C GLY A 522 28.04 -8.07 14.20
N TYR A 523 28.86 -7.51 13.31
CA TYR A 523 28.51 -6.34 12.51
C TYR A 523 27.40 -6.68 11.51
N VAL A 524 27.52 -7.82 10.82
CA VAL A 524 26.49 -8.29 9.88
C VAL A 524 25.17 -8.57 10.59
N ALA A 525 25.20 -9.29 11.72
CA ALA A 525 24.00 -9.54 12.51
C ALA A 525 23.32 -8.24 12.97
N ASN A 526 24.12 -7.22 13.35
CA ASN A 526 23.61 -5.93 13.78
C ASN A 526 22.90 -5.17 12.66
N PHE A 527 23.49 -5.02 11.48
CA PHE A 527 22.80 -4.31 10.39
C PHE A 527 21.57 -5.08 9.91
N ILE A 528 21.65 -6.42 9.79
CA ILE A 528 20.49 -7.24 9.39
C ILE A 528 19.35 -7.04 10.39
N ALA A 529 19.64 -7.12 11.70
CA ALA A 529 18.64 -6.91 12.74
C ALA A 529 18.08 -5.47 12.71
N SER A 530 18.93 -4.46 12.49
CA SER A 530 18.50 -3.06 12.39
C SER A 530 17.55 -2.85 11.21
N HIS A 531 17.91 -3.23 9.99
CA HIS A 531 17.04 -3.07 8.82
C HIS A 531 15.76 -3.92 8.93
N PHE A 532 15.86 -5.14 9.46
CA PHE A 532 14.70 -6.01 9.73
C PHE A 532 13.70 -5.35 10.69
N LEU A 533 14.17 -4.91 11.86
CA LEU A 533 13.33 -4.28 12.87
C LEU A 533 12.81 -2.91 12.40
N ASN A 534 13.59 -2.18 11.58
CA ASN A 534 13.11 -0.95 10.96
C ASN A 534 11.91 -1.20 10.03
N THR A 535 11.92 -2.30 9.25
CA THR A 535 10.75 -2.68 8.44
C THR A 535 9.52 -2.95 9.31
N GLU A 536 9.66 -3.66 10.43
CA GLU A 536 8.54 -3.95 11.34
C GLU A 536 8.02 -2.68 12.05
N ILE A 537 8.92 -1.79 12.48
CA ILE A 537 8.56 -0.47 13.04
C ILE A 537 7.82 0.35 11.97
N GLY A 538 8.32 0.37 10.73
CA GLY A 538 7.70 1.07 9.62
C GLY A 538 6.28 0.58 9.33
N GLY A 539 6.03 -0.73 9.42
CA GLY A 539 4.69 -1.30 9.30
C GLY A 539 3.77 -0.88 10.46
N LEU A 540 4.28 -0.78 11.69
CA LEU A 540 3.51 -0.32 12.85
C LEU A 540 3.13 1.16 12.74
N LEU A 541 4.07 1.99 12.26
CA LEU A 541 3.88 3.43 12.05
C LEU A 541 3.02 3.78 10.84
N THR A 542 2.51 2.79 10.09
CA THR A 542 1.37 3.01 9.18
C THR A 542 0.10 3.37 9.93
N LEU A 543 -0.02 2.95 11.20
CA LEU A 543 -1.08 3.38 12.10
C LEU A 543 -0.76 4.77 12.65
N PRO A 544 -1.74 5.69 12.71
CA PRO A 544 -1.49 7.08 13.08
C PRO A 544 -1.01 7.24 14.51
N LEU A 545 -0.01 8.09 14.72
CA LEU A 545 0.31 8.64 16.04
C LEU A 545 -0.55 9.87 16.34
N ILE A 546 -0.67 10.23 17.63
CA ILE A 546 -1.28 11.50 18.04
C ILE A 546 -0.31 12.62 17.69
N LYS A 547 -0.71 13.41 16.70
CA LYS A 547 -0.02 14.61 16.23
C LYS A 547 -1.04 15.69 15.83
N PRO A 548 -0.64 16.97 15.82
CA PRO A 548 -1.55 18.06 15.43
C PRO A 548 -2.13 17.85 14.03
N PHE A 549 -3.45 18.00 13.92
CA PHE A 549 -4.17 18.06 12.64
C PHE A 549 -4.70 19.48 12.49
N ASN A 550 -4.28 20.18 11.43
CA ASN A 550 -4.56 21.61 11.29
C ASN A 550 -5.80 21.91 10.43
N GLY A 551 -6.44 20.90 9.82
CA GLY A 551 -7.65 21.05 9.03
C GLY A 551 -7.59 20.30 7.70
N PHE A 552 -8.71 20.25 6.99
CA PHE A 552 -8.79 19.58 5.67
C PHE A 552 -8.15 20.38 4.54
N GLN A 553 -8.00 21.70 4.71
CA GLN A 553 -7.42 22.60 3.72
C GLN A 553 -5.89 22.76 3.88
N GLU A 554 -5.36 22.31 5.02
CA GLU A 554 -3.94 22.38 5.33
C GLU A 554 -3.18 21.23 4.64
N PRO A 555 -1.89 21.44 4.30
CA PRO A 555 -1.04 20.35 3.86
C PRO A 555 -1.04 19.19 4.86
N ILE A 556 -0.93 17.97 4.34
CA ILE A 556 -0.88 16.78 5.17
C ILE A 556 0.35 16.86 6.08
N ASN A 557 0.14 16.69 7.39
CA ASN A 557 1.22 16.70 8.37
C ASN A 557 2.08 15.43 8.22
N LEU A 558 3.32 15.59 7.75
CA LEU A 558 4.31 14.54 7.53
C LEU A 558 5.15 14.24 8.79
N TYR A 559 4.51 14.17 9.95
CA TYR A 559 5.19 14.04 11.25
C TYR A 559 6.13 12.83 11.39
N TRP A 560 6.00 11.83 10.52
CA TRP A 560 6.80 10.61 10.54
C TRP A 560 8.10 10.74 9.74
N VAL A 561 8.23 11.71 8.83
CA VAL A 561 9.44 11.89 8.00
C VAL A 561 10.63 12.30 8.86
N GLU A 562 10.41 13.20 9.82
CA GLU A 562 11.45 13.72 10.74
C GLU A 562 11.48 12.95 12.07
N TRP A 563 10.96 11.73 12.11
CA TRP A 563 10.90 10.97 13.36
C TRP A 563 12.31 10.53 13.81
N ASP A 564 12.74 11.04 14.97
CA ASP A 564 14.05 10.79 15.58
C ASP A 564 14.14 9.48 16.36
N GLY A 565 13.10 8.64 16.31
CA GLY A 565 13.02 7.40 17.07
C GLY A 565 12.44 7.52 18.47
N THR A 566 12.02 8.73 18.89
CA THR A 566 11.44 8.97 20.21
C THR A 566 9.92 9.11 20.14
N LEU A 567 9.22 8.63 21.18
CA LEU A 567 7.77 8.74 21.28
C LEU A 567 7.40 9.50 22.54
N GLU A 568 6.47 10.44 22.39
CA GLU A 568 5.77 11.07 23.50
C GLU A 568 5.04 10.03 24.35
N TRP A 569 4.92 10.26 25.66
CA TRP A 569 4.36 9.27 26.60
C TRP A 569 2.95 8.78 26.19
N TYR A 570 2.12 9.67 25.63
CA TYR A 570 0.78 9.33 25.16
C TYR A 570 0.82 8.48 23.87
N ASN A 571 1.83 8.67 23.02
CA ASN A 571 2.07 7.82 21.86
C ASN A 571 2.66 6.47 22.24
N VAL A 572 3.42 6.38 23.34
CA VAL A 572 3.81 5.08 23.92
C VAL A 572 2.57 4.30 24.37
N VAL A 573 1.65 4.93 25.09
CA VAL A 573 0.38 4.31 25.49
C VAL A 573 -0.45 3.88 24.27
N LEU A 574 -0.50 4.72 23.23
CA LEU A 574 -1.20 4.41 21.99
C LEU A 574 -0.58 3.21 21.26
N VAL A 575 0.75 3.14 21.18
CA VAL A 575 1.45 2.00 20.58
C VAL A 575 1.20 0.72 21.37
N LEU A 576 1.23 0.77 22.71
CA LEU A 576 0.89 -0.38 23.55
C LEU A 576 -0.56 -0.86 23.30
N PHE A 577 -1.49 0.08 23.11
CA PHE A 577 -2.85 -0.24 22.69
C PHE A 577 -2.89 -0.89 21.30
N TYR A 578 -2.12 -0.39 20.33
CA TYR A 578 -2.01 -1.02 19.01
C TYR A 578 -1.48 -2.44 19.07
N LEU A 579 -0.41 -2.68 19.84
CA LEU A 579 0.13 -4.03 20.05
C LEU A 579 -0.89 -4.96 20.71
N PHE A 580 -1.67 -4.46 21.66
CA PHE A 580 -2.77 -5.22 22.28
C PHE A 580 -3.83 -5.62 21.24
N VAL A 581 -4.29 -4.69 20.41
CA VAL A 581 -5.30 -4.97 19.38
C VAL A 581 -4.76 -5.95 18.34
N VAL A 582 -3.52 -5.77 17.87
CA VAL A 582 -2.85 -6.71 16.96
C VAL A 582 -2.77 -8.11 17.57
N ALA A 583 -2.42 -8.21 18.85
CA ALA A 583 -2.37 -9.48 19.57
C ALA A 583 -3.74 -10.18 19.68
N VAL A 584 -4.82 -9.41 19.91
CA VAL A 584 -6.19 -9.94 19.84
C VAL A 584 -6.50 -10.46 18.44
N GLY A 585 -6.09 -9.74 17.39
CA GLY A 585 -6.23 -10.18 16.00
C GLY A 585 -5.51 -11.49 15.69
N PHE A 586 -4.27 -11.64 16.17
CA PHE A 586 -3.54 -12.92 16.09
C PHE A 586 -4.27 -14.04 16.81
N GLY A 587 -4.72 -13.80 18.04
CA GLY A 587 -5.47 -14.78 18.82
C GLY A 587 -6.76 -15.24 18.12
N ALA A 588 -7.51 -14.29 17.55
CA ALA A 588 -8.75 -14.56 16.84
C ALA A 588 -8.50 -15.37 15.54
N ALA A 589 -7.50 -14.96 14.75
CA ALA A 589 -7.12 -15.67 13.53
C ALA A 589 -6.59 -17.09 13.85
N TRP A 590 -5.78 -17.25 14.89
CA TRP A 590 -5.26 -18.54 15.35
C TRP A 590 -6.38 -19.48 15.78
N LYS A 591 -7.36 -18.99 16.55
CA LYS A 591 -8.52 -19.77 16.98
C LYS A 591 -9.29 -20.35 15.79
N ARG A 592 -9.39 -19.60 14.70
CA ARG A 592 -10.12 -19.98 13.48
C ARG A 592 -9.33 -20.87 12.53
N LEU A 593 -8.07 -20.53 12.28
CA LEU A 593 -7.25 -21.09 11.19
C LEU A 593 -5.99 -21.85 11.66
N GLY A 594 -5.66 -21.82 12.95
CA GLY A 594 -4.43 -22.42 13.49
C GLY A 594 -3.19 -21.88 12.78
N TRP A 595 -2.25 -22.75 12.41
CA TRP A 595 -1.02 -22.37 11.69
C TRP A 595 -1.27 -21.59 10.39
N LEU A 596 -2.39 -21.82 9.70
CA LEU A 596 -2.70 -21.05 8.47
C LEU A 596 -2.88 -19.55 8.75
N SER A 597 -3.17 -19.16 9.99
CA SER A 597 -3.26 -17.76 10.39
C SER A 597 -1.94 -16.99 10.34
N PHE A 598 -0.80 -17.68 10.23
CA PHE A 598 0.52 -17.03 10.14
C PHE A 598 1.02 -16.85 8.71
N ILE A 599 0.20 -17.12 7.68
CA ILE A 599 0.61 -16.93 6.29
C ILE A 599 1.03 -15.48 6.04
N PRO A 600 0.21 -14.42 6.29
CA PRO A 600 0.64 -13.03 6.12
C PRO A 600 1.93 -12.70 6.87
N LEU A 601 2.05 -13.17 8.12
CA LEU A 601 3.24 -12.97 8.94
C LEU A 601 4.48 -13.64 8.33
N ALA A 602 4.39 -14.86 7.79
CA ALA A 602 5.53 -15.53 7.17
C ALA A 602 6.07 -14.77 5.95
N PHE A 603 5.18 -14.15 5.15
CA PHE A 603 5.60 -13.29 4.05
C PHE A 603 6.22 -11.98 4.55
N ASN A 604 5.61 -11.33 5.55
CA ASN A 604 6.16 -10.11 6.14
C ASN A 604 7.55 -10.36 6.73
N LEU A 605 7.73 -11.35 7.61
CA LEU A 605 9.02 -11.68 8.21
C LEU A 605 10.07 -12.09 7.16
N GLY A 606 9.68 -12.87 6.16
CA GLY A 606 10.60 -13.27 5.09
C GLY A 606 11.01 -12.10 4.19
N TYR A 607 10.10 -11.16 3.93
CA TYR A 607 10.41 -9.96 3.15
C TYR A 607 11.25 -8.96 3.96
N ALA A 608 10.91 -8.73 5.23
CA ALA A 608 11.71 -7.92 6.15
C ALA A 608 13.12 -8.50 6.33
N PHE A 609 13.25 -9.84 6.37
CA PHE A 609 14.55 -10.50 6.40
C PHE A 609 15.32 -10.29 5.09
N SER A 610 14.63 -10.30 3.95
CA SER A 610 15.23 -9.96 2.65
C SER A 610 15.80 -8.54 2.64
N ASN A 611 15.03 -7.58 3.14
CA ASN A 611 15.47 -6.20 3.33
C ASN A 611 16.70 -6.12 4.25
N GLY A 612 16.68 -6.86 5.37
CA GLY A 612 17.81 -6.95 6.30
C GLY A 612 19.08 -7.48 5.66
N VAL A 613 19.01 -8.62 4.97
CA VAL A 613 20.14 -9.24 4.26
C VAL A 613 20.67 -8.32 3.15
N ALA A 614 19.79 -7.59 2.47
CA ALA A 614 20.17 -6.65 1.44
C ALA A 614 20.59 -5.26 1.99
N ARG A 615 20.53 -5.07 3.32
CA ARG A 615 20.84 -3.81 4.03
C ARG A 615 20.02 -2.61 3.51
N PHE A 616 18.77 -2.87 3.13
CA PHE A 616 17.82 -1.86 2.66
C PHE A 616 16.73 -1.62 3.69
N SER A 617 16.48 -0.38 4.10
CA SER A 617 15.28 -0.03 4.87
C SER A 617 14.78 1.36 4.55
N SER A 618 13.52 1.47 4.12
CA SER A 618 12.80 2.73 3.92
C SER A 618 11.34 2.43 3.65
N TRP A 619 10.49 3.46 3.62
CA TRP A 619 9.08 3.33 3.23
C TRP A 619 8.89 2.53 1.94
N ARG A 620 9.80 2.66 0.97
CA ARG A 620 9.73 1.98 -0.33
C ARG A 620 9.88 0.48 -0.20
N TYR A 621 10.91 0.07 0.55
CA TYR A 621 11.23 -1.34 0.76
C TYR A 621 10.26 -2.01 1.74
N ASN A 622 9.58 -1.22 2.58
CA ASN A 622 8.59 -1.72 3.54
C ASN A 622 7.19 -1.89 2.91
N LEU A 623 6.84 -1.06 1.91
CA LEU A 623 5.52 -1.03 1.26
C LEU A 623 4.96 -2.41 0.85
N PRO A 624 5.75 -3.37 0.32
CA PRO A 624 5.23 -4.68 -0.04
C PRO A 624 4.57 -5.47 1.10
N VAL A 625 4.93 -5.18 2.36
CA VAL A 625 4.50 -5.95 3.54
C VAL A 625 4.05 -5.09 4.72
N ASP A 626 4.03 -3.76 4.60
CA ASP A 626 3.60 -2.83 5.67
C ASP A 626 2.15 -3.08 6.12
N TRP A 627 1.34 -3.66 5.23
CA TRP A 627 -0.06 -3.97 5.44
C TRP A 627 -0.34 -5.07 6.45
N VAL A 628 0.63 -5.92 6.76
CA VAL A 628 0.42 -7.08 7.63
C VAL A 628 0.07 -6.66 9.06
N ILE A 629 0.63 -5.56 9.55
CA ILE A 629 0.34 -5.06 10.90
C ILE A 629 -1.09 -4.53 10.99
N TYR A 630 -1.50 -3.63 10.07
CA TYR A 630 -2.87 -3.13 10.08
C TYR A 630 -3.90 -4.22 9.69
N PHE A 631 -3.48 -5.30 9.02
CA PHE A 631 -4.30 -6.48 8.75
C PHE A 631 -4.71 -7.19 10.06
N TYR A 632 -3.74 -7.55 10.91
CA TYR A 632 -4.06 -8.15 12.21
C TYR A 632 -4.73 -7.16 13.15
N PHE A 633 -4.39 -5.86 13.07
CA PHE A 633 -5.12 -4.82 13.80
C PHE A 633 -6.61 -4.80 13.41
N GLY A 634 -6.95 -4.81 12.12
CA GLY A 634 -8.33 -4.83 11.65
C GLY A 634 -9.11 -6.08 12.08
N ALA A 635 -8.45 -7.25 12.10
CA ALA A 635 -9.02 -8.46 12.69
C ALA A 635 -9.26 -8.32 14.20
N GLY A 636 -8.30 -7.73 14.92
CA GLY A 636 -8.39 -7.50 16.36
C GLY A 636 -9.53 -6.56 16.75
N ILE A 637 -9.71 -5.44 16.03
CA ILE A 637 -10.84 -4.54 16.26
C ILE A 637 -12.18 -5.25 16.01
N ALA A 638 -12.29 -6.04 14.94
CA ALA A 638 -13.51 -6.77 14.66
C ALA A 638 -13.82 -7.82 15.74
N GLU A 639 -12.80 -8.48 16.31
CA GLU A 639 -12.97 -9.37 17.47
C GLU A 639 -13.41 -8.57 18.70
N ILE A 640 -12.81 -7.40 18.97
CA ILE A 640 -13.21 -6.52 20.08
C ILE A 640 -14.69 -6.10 19.95
N PHE A 641 -15.17 -5.78 18.74
CA PHE A 641 -16.60 -5.56 18.50
C PHE A 641 -17.44 -6.80 18.85
N GLY A 642 -16.93 -7.99 18.53
CA GLY A 642 -17.46 -9.29 18.97
C GLY A 642 -17.58 -9.43 20.48
N VAL A 643 -16.48 -9.18 21.18
CA VAL A 643 -16.40 -9.25 22.65
C VAL A 643 -17.39 -8.26 23.29
N ILE A 644 -17.43 -7.02 22.81
CA ILE A 644 -18.37 -6.00 23.29
C ILE A 644 -19.81 -6.47 23.04
N ALA A 645 -20.14 -6.95 21.86
CA ALA A 645 -21.48 -7.45 21.54
C ALA A 645 -21.90 -8.62 22.45
N LEU A 646 -20.99 -9.54 22.77
CA LEU A 646 -21.23 -10.65 23.70
C LEU A 646 -21.52 -10.18 25.12
N LEU A 647 -20.81 -9.15 25.61
CA LEU A 647 -21.04 -8.56 26.93
C LEU A 647 -22.44 -7.97 27.07
N PHE A 648 -23.05 -7.54 25.96
CA PHE A 648 -24.41 -7.02 25.90
C PHE A 648 -25.40 -8.02 25.29
N GLY A 649 -25.26 -9.30 25.64
CA GLY A 649 -26.31 -10.31 25.45
C GLY A 649 -26.49 -10.80 24.02
N SER A 650 -25.57 -10.48 23.10
CA SER A 650 -25.61 -11.07 21.76
C SER A 650 -25.42 -12.58 21.84
N LYS A 651 -26.31 -13.33 21.18
CA LYS A 651 -26.18 -14.78 20.98
C LYS A 651 -25.22 -15.14 19.84
N LEU A 652 -24.49 -14.15 19.32
CA LEU A 652 -23.54 -14.33 18.23
C LEU A 652 -22.57 -15.45 18.56
N GLN A 653 -22.60 -16.50 17.74
CA GLN A 653 -21.44 -17.34 17.55
C GLN A 653 -20.36 -16.44 16.96
N VAL A 654 -19.45 -15.92 17.80
CA VAL A 654 -18.11 -15.52 17.34
C VAL A 654 -17.64 -16.61 16.39
N ALA A 655 -17.10 -16.26 15.23
CA ALA A 655 -16.70 -17.20 14.18
C ALA A 655 -15.72 -18.25 14.74
N THR A 656 -16.29 -19.28 15.36
CA THR A 656 -15.63 -20.24 16.26
C THR A 656 -15.57 -21.61 15.63
N THR A 657 -16.26 -21.80 14.52
CA THR A 657 -16.09 -22.97 13.66
C THR A 657 -14.70 -22.92 13.07
N LYS A 658 -13.78 -23.70 13.67
CA LYS A 658 -12.54 -24.10 13.03
C LYS A 658 -12.89 -24.57 11.64
N ILE A 659 -12.33 -23.92 10.62
CA ILE A 659 -12.46 -24.40 9.25
C ILE A 659 -11.56 -25.63 9.20
N SER A 660 -12.17 -26.80 9.38
CA SER A 660 -11.48 -28.06 9.14
C SER A 660 -11.24 -28.15 7.63
N PRO A 661 -9.99 -28.35 7.17
CA PRO A 661 -9.73 -28.52 5.76
C PRO A 661 -10.59 -29.69 5.27
N PRO A 662 -11.29 -29.56 4.12
CA PRO A 662 -12.06 -30.66 3.59
C PRO A 662 -11.12 -31.86 3.36
N THR A 663 -11.29 -32.93 4.13
CA THR A 663 -10.71 -34.25 3.85
C THR A 663 -11.45 -34.85 2.65
N GLN A 664 -11.28 -34.25 1.49
CA GLN A 664 -11.66 -34.87 0.23
C GLN A 664 -10.60 -35.94 -0.07
N PRO A 665 -10.99 -37.22 -0.25
CA PRO A 665 -10.06 -38.24 -0.69
C PRO A 665 -9.43 -37.82 -2.02
N ILE A 666 -8.15 -38.16 -2.20
CA ILE A 666 -7.40 -37.90 -3.43
C ILE A 666 -8.11 -38.64 -4.56
N ALA A 667 -8.99 -37.95 -5.28
CA ALA A 667 -9.54 -38.47 -6.51
C ALA A 667 -8.37 -38.60 -7.50
N ASN A 668 -8.18 -39.83 -7.98
CA ASN A 668 -7.14 -40.24 -8.90
C ASN A 668 -7.40 -39.61 -10.28
N TYR A 669 -7.20 -38.29 -10.41
CA TYR A 669 -7.33 -37.59 -11.67
C TYR A 669 -6.05 -37.77 -12.49
N GLN A 670 -6.23 -38.10 -13.76
CA GLN A 670 -5.16 -38.35 -14.73
C GLN A 670 -4.09 -37.25 -14.66
N SER A 671 -2.84 -37.68 -14.44
CA SER A 671 -1.66 -36.83 -14.24
C SER A 671 -1.49 -35.76 -15.34
N LEU A 672 -1.92 -36.06 -16.57
CA LEU A 672 -1.84 -35.15 -17.73
C LEU A 672 -2.73 -33.90 -17.61
N ILE A 673 -3.99 -34.03 -17.16
CA ILE A 673 -4.90 -32.89 -16.95
C ILE A 673 -4.45 -32.01 -15.79
N THR A 674 -3.77 -32.61 -14.81
CA THR A 674 -3.24 -31.86 -13.66
C THR A 674 -1.99 -31.07 -14.03
N LEU A 675 -1.18 -31.57 -14.97
CA LEU A 675 0.00 -30.89 -15.48
C LEU A 675 -0.33 -29.73 -16.44
N SER A 676 -1.42 -29.84 -17.22
CA SER A 676 -1.86 -28.76 -18.12
C SER A 676 -2.23 -27.46 -17.41
N LEU A 677 -2.51 -27.52 -16.10
CA LEU A 677 -2.73 -26.34 -15.25
C LEU A 677 -1.48 -25.45 -15.10
N LEU A 678 -0.28 -25.96 -15.40
CA LEU A 678 0.95 -25.16 -15.42
C LEU A 678 1.13 -24.37 -16.72
N LEU A 679 0.47 -24.75 -17.82
CA LEU A 679 0.68 -24.12 -19.13
C LEU A 679 0.43 -22.60 -19.10
N PRO A 680 -0.63 -22.07 -18.45
CA PRO A 680 -0.82 -20.62 -18.35
C PRO A 680 0.32 -19.93 -17.59
N PHE A 681 0.85 -20.56 -16.53
CA PHE A 681 1.95 -19.99 -15.76
C PHE A 681 3.27 -20.00 -16.56
N ILE A 682 3.55 -21.10 -17.26
CA ILE A 682 4.73 -21.21 -18.14
C ILE A 682 4.62 -20.19 -19.28
N PHE A 683 3.44 -20.05 -19.87
CA PHE A 683 3.19 -19.04 -20.90
C PHE A 683 3.49 -17.63 -20.37
N VAL A 684 2.90 -17.22 -19.24
CA VAL A 684 3.16 -15.91 -18.64
C VAL A 684 4.64 -15.76 -18.26
N GLY A 685 5.27 -16.79 -17.69
CA GLY A 685 6.69 -16.79 -17.35
C GLY A 685 7.63 -16.71 -18.56
N SER A 686 7.15 -17.13 -19.73
CA SER A 686 7.87 -17.02 -21.00
C SER A 686 7.67 -15.68 -21.72
N LEU A 687 6.64 -14.89 -21.36
CA LEU A 687 6.35 -13.60 -22.00
C LEU A 687 7.55 -12.65 -22.04
N PRO A 688 8.36 -12.50 -20.97
CA PRO A 688 9.56 -11.67 -21.02
C PRO A 688 10.51 -11.98 -22.16
N TRP A 689 10.67 -13.26 -22.51
CA TRP A 689 11.50 -13.68 -23.64
C TRP A 689 10.74 -13.55 -24.96
N LEU A 690 9.50 -14.05 -25.03
CA LEU A 690 8.69 -14.04 -26.25
C LEU A 690 8.42 -12.62 -26.77
N ALA A 691 8.28 -11.64 -25.88
CA ALA A 691 8.01 -10.26 -26.26
C ALA A 691 9.16 -9.60 -27.06
N LYS A 692 10.40 -10.08 -26.92
CA LYS A 692 11.55 -9.53 -27.66
C LYS A 692 11.37 -9.57 -29.18
N GLY A 693 10.66 -10.58 -29.69
CA GLY A 693 10.43 -10.78 -31.12
C GLY A 693 9.08 -10.28 -31.63
N PHE A 694 8.35 -9.49 -30.84
CA PHE A 694 6.99 -9.08 -31.20
C PHE A 694 6.95 -7.95 -32.23
N ALA A 695 7.91 -7.02 -32.19
CA ALA A 695 8.00 -5.88 -33.10
C ALA A 695 9.31 -5.95 -33.89
N GLU A 696 9.27 -5.53 -35.16
CA GLU A 696 10.48 -5.35 -35.97
C GLU A 696 11.22 -4.07 -35.55
N PRO A 697 12.57 -4.03 -35.67
CA PRO A 697 13.35 -2.83 -35.36
C PRO A 697 12.84 -1.63 -36.15
N ARG A 698 12.32 -0.62 -35.45
CA ARG A 698 11.72 0.58 -36.06
C ARG A 698 12.76 1.52 -36.68
N TYR A 699 13.96 1.56 -36.11
CA TYR A 699 15.02 2.50 -36.47
C TYR A 699 16.26 1.73 -36.96
N ALA A 700 16.34 1.52 -38.27
CA ALA A 700 17.43 0.81 -38.94
C ALA A 700 17.86 1.52 -40.24
N SER A 701 17.59 2.81 -40.37
CA SER A 701 17.94 3.59 -41.55
C SER A 701 19.45 3.71 -41.73
N ALA A 702 19.89 3.63 -42.99
CA ALA A 702 21.28 3.88 -43.34
C ALA A 702 21.65 5.36 -43.10
N GLN A 703 22.94 5.62 -42.92
CA GLN A 703 23.43 6.99 -42.70
C GLN A 703 22.98 7.96 -43.80
N ASP A 704 23.01 7.53 -45.07
CA ASP A 704 22.59 8.34 -46.22
C ASP A 704 21.10 8.70 -46.16
N GLU A 705 20.24 7.79 -45.67
CA GLU A 705 18.81 8.07 -45.49
C GLU A 705 18.58 9.11 -44.39
N MET A 706 19.32 9.04 -43.30
CA MET A 706 19.26 10.03 -42.22
C MET A 706 19.75 11.40 -42.69
N ILE A 707 20.82 11.45 -43.50
CA ILE A 707 21.29 12.69 -44.13
C ILE A 707 20.20 13.25 -45.07
N ALA A 708 19.58 12.42 -45.90
CA ALA A 708 18.48 12.84 -46.77
C ALA A 708 17.28 13.39 -45.99
N ARG A 709 16.97 12.87 -44.80
CA ARG A 709 15.95 13.44 -43.90
C ARG A 709 16.34 14.84 -43.42
N LEU A 710 17.61 15.08 -43.10
CA LEU A 710 18.09 16.42 -42.73
C LEU A 710 18.09 17.38 -43.94
N GLU A 711 18.46 16.90 -45.13
CA GLU A 711 18.37 17.69 -46.36
C GLU A 711 16.93 18.15 -46.65
N ALA A 712 15.96 17.26 -46.46
CA ALA A 712 14.54 17.59 -46.58
C ALA A 712 14.07 18.65 -45.56
N LYS A 713 14.84 18.89 -44.49
CA LYS A 713 14.62 19.97 -43.50
C LYS A 713 15.42 21.23 -43.78
N GLY A 714 16.14 21.29 -44.90
CA GLY A 714 16.87 22.47 -45.35
C GLY A 714 18.33 22.54 -44.88
N TYR A 715 18.89 21.45 -44.36
CA TYR A 715 20.31 21.37 -44.02
C TYR A 715 21.13 20.94 -45.25
N SER A 716 22.23 21.65 -45.54
CA SER A 716 23.12 21.29 -46.67
C SER A 716 23.81 19.95 -46.41
N SER A 717 23.78 19.07 -47.40
CA SER A 717 24.45 17.77 -47.37
C SER A 717 25.96 17.89 -47.14
N ALA A 718 26.58 18.90 -47.74
CA ALA A 718 28.00 19.20 -47.58
C ALA A 718 28.32 19.63 -46.14
N ASP A 719 27.45 20.41 -45.50
CA ASP A 719 27.65 20.89 -44.12
C ASP A 719 27.48 19.74 -43.13
N VAL A 720 26.49 18.87 -43.34
CA VAL A 720 26.27 17.67 -42.51
C VAL A 720 27.45 16.70 -42.65
N ALA A 721 27.92 16.43 -43.88
CA ALA A 721 29.08 15.58 -44.13
C ALA A 721 30.36 16.17 -43.52
N SER A 722 30.56 17.49 -43.63
CA SER A 722 31.68 18.18 -43.00
C SER A 722 31.63 18.08 -41.47
N PHE A 723 30.44 18.20 -40.86
CA PHE A 723 30.28 18.03 -39.42
C PHE A 723 30.60 16.60 -38.99
N LEU A 724 30.11 15.59 -39.73
CA LEU A 724 30.33 14.17 -39.45
C LEU A 724 31.77 13.70 -39.71
N SER A 725 32.59 14.47 -40.41
CA SER A 725 34.01 14.16 -40.58
C SER A 725 34.82 14.31 -39.27
N ARG A 726 34.23 14.91 -38.24
CA ARG A 726 34.86 15.12 -36.93
C ARG A 726 34.78 13.86 -36.07
N PRO A 727 35.81 13.57 -35.25
CA PRO A 727 35.88 12.33 -34.49
C PRO A 727 34.82 12.20 -33.39
N ASP A 728 34.27 13.32 -32.93
CA ASP A 728 33.28 13.45 -31.86
C ASP A 728 31.85 13.68 -32.37
N ALA A 729 31.64 13.76 -33.69
CA ALA A 729 30.32 13.93 -34.28
C ALA A 729 29.60 12.60 -34.47
N VAL A 730 28.32 12.53 -34.08
CA VAL A 730 27.47 11.36 -34.25
C VAL A 730 26.15 11.73 -34.92
N LEU A 731 25.67 10.86 -35.82
CA LEU A 731 24.33 10.90 -36.40
C LEU A 731 23.53 9.71 -35.88
N LEU A 732 22.42 9.98 -35.20
CA LEU A 732 21.59 8.99 -34.54
C LEU A 732 20.15 9.13 -35.01
N GLU A 733 19.40 8.03 -34.96
CA GLU A 733 17.95 8.05 -35.00
C GLU A 733 17.37 7.22 -33.85
N GLY A 734 16.16 7.58 -33.42
CA GLY A 734 15.47 6.83 -32.38
C GLY A 734 14.19 7.50 -31.89
N ARG A 735 13.63 6.95 -30.82
CA ARG A 735 12.50 7.53 -30.09
C ARG A 735 12.99 8.45 -28.99
N LEU A 736 12.53 9.69 -28.99
CA LEU A 736 12.80 10.66 -27.93
C LEU A 736 11.88 10.38 -26.73
N LEU A 737 12.47 10.25 -25.54
CA LEU A 737 11.77 10.05 -24.27
C LEU A 737 12.20 11.10 -23.23
N TYR A 738 11.24 11.48 -22.40
CA TYR A 738 11.37 12.29 -21.20
C TYR A 738 12.01 13.68 -21.43
N PRO A 739 11.53 14.49 -22.39
CA PRO A 739 12.06 15.84 -22.57
C PRO A 739 11.72 16.73 -21.38
N ARG A 740 12.74 17.40 -20.85
CA ARG A 740 12.65 18.29 -19.69
C ARG A 740 13.50 19.54 -19.89
N MET A 741 12.90 20.70 -19.76
CA MET A 741 13.61 21.98 -19.75
C MET A 741 14.25 22.21 -18.39
N TYR A 742 15.53 22.61 -18.41
CA TYR A 742 16.29 23.04 -17.23
C TYR A 742 16.94 24.38 -17.50
N TRP A 743 16.78 25.34 -16.60
CA TRP A 743 17.52 26.60 -16.65
C TRP A 743 18.94 26.43 -16.09
N LYS A 744 19.73 27.51 -16.20
CA LYS A 744 21.10 27.53 -15.68
C LYS A 744 21.10 27.21 -14.18
N GLY A 745 21.90 26.23 -13.78
CA GLY A 745 22.01 25.74 -12.41
C GLY A 745 20.93 24.72 -12.01
N GLU A 746 19.93 24.48 -12.86
CA GLU A 746 18.86 23.53 -12.56
C GLU A 746 19.19 22.11 -13.05
N GLY A 747 18.69 21.12 -12.31
CA GLY A 747 18.77 19.69 -12.58
C GLY A 747 17.96 18.90 -11.55
N LEU A 748 17.87 17.58 -11.71
CA LEU A 748 17.21 16.72 -10.73
C LEU A 748 18.16 16.39 -9.58
N THR A 749 17.69 16.63 -8.35
CA THR A 749 18.42 16.26 -7.14
C THR A 749 18.35 14.75 -6.91
N SER A 750 19.42 14.04 -7.27
CA SER A 750 19.62 12.60 -7.07
C SER A 750 21.06 12.35 -6.63
N THR A 751 21.33 11.25 -5.91
CA THR A 751 22.70 10.82 -5.60
C THR A 751 23.50 10.53 -6.86
N ASN A 752 22.83 9.95 -7.87
CA ASN A 752 23.38 9.69 -9.19
C ASN A 752 22.34 10.13 -10.24
N PRO A 753 22.30 11.41 -10.64
CA PRO A 753 21.36 11.86 -11.65
C PRO A 753 21.75 11.31 -13.03
N TRP A 754 20.76 11.08 -13.90
CA TRP A 754 21.07 10.81 -15.31
C TRP A 754 21.81 12.02 -15.91
N PRO A 755 22.88 11.82 -16.70
CA PRO A 755 23.69 12.91 -17.24
C PRO A 755 22.87 14.02 -17.92
N ALA A 756 21.84 13.67 -18.68
CA ALA A 756 20.96 14.64 -19.34
C ALA A 756 20.21 15.59 -18.37
N TYR A 757 20.03 15.18 -17.11
CA TYR A 757 19.25 15.87 -16.08
C TYR A 757 20.09 16.36 -14.90
N ALA A 758 21.41 16.12 -14.91
CA ALA A 758 22.34 16.67 -13.93
C ALA A 758 22.40 18.20 -14.06
N ALA A 759 22.65 18.93 -12.97
CA ALA A 759 22.74 20.39 -13.00
C ALA A 759 23.88 20.88 -13.91
N MET A 760 23.61 21.87 -14.76
CA MET A 760 24.59 22.44 -15.71
C MET A 760 24.54 23.97 -15.70
N ASP A 761 25.61 24.62 -16.14
CA ASP A 761 25.79 26.07 -16.11
C ASP A 761 25.17 26.82 -17.31
N PHE A 762 24.42 26.12 -18.16
CA PHE A 762 23.65 26.66 -19.27
C PHE A 762 22.23 26.06 -19.35
N PRO A 763 21.26 26.80 -19.93
CA PRO A 763 19.90 26.32 -20.12
C PRO A 763 19.80 25.32 -21.28
N ARG A 764 18.99 24.28 -21.11
CA ARG A 764 18.91 23.14 -22.04
C ARG A 764 17.61 22.36 -21.90
N ILE A 765 17.25 21.64 -22.96
CA ILE A 765 16.29 20.54 -22.88
C ILE A 765 17.09 19.24 -22.76
N GLY A 766 16.99 18.56 -21.62
CA GLY A 766 17.52 17.21 -21.43
C GLY A 766 16.49 16.16 -21.86
N PHE A 767 16.93 15.07 -22.47
CA PHE A 767 16.08 13.94 -22.86
C PHE A 767 16.90 12.66 -23.07
N ILE A 768 16.20 11.53 -23.24
CA ILE A 768 16.80 10.26 -23.64
C ILE A 768 16.37 9.94 -25.07
N LEU A 769 17.29 9.44 -25.89
CA LEU A 769 16.98 8.83 -27.19
C LEU A 769 17.17 7.32 -27.07
N ILE A 770 16.14 6.54 -27.41
CA ILE A 770 16.22 5.08 -27.43
C ILE A 770 16.21 4.52 -28.86
N ASN A 771 17.10 3.56 -29.09
CA ASN A 771 17.15 2.70 -30.28
C ASN A 771 17.74 1.34 -29.86
N SER A 772 18.93 0.97 -30.36
CA SER A 772 19.67 -0.23 -29.95
C SER A 772 20.21 -0.15 -28.52
N GLY A 773 20.30 1.07 -27.98
CA GLY A 773 20.58 1.39 -26.58
C GLY A 773 19.77 2.60 -26.14
N HIS A 774 20.15 3.17 -24.99
CA HIS A 774 19.65 4.47 -24.53
C HIS A 774 20.82 5.45 -24.44
N GLN A 775 20.62 6.67 -24.91
CA GLN A 775 21.61 7.73 -24.89
C GLN A 775 21.07 8.92 -24.11
N ASN A 776 21.92 9.59 -23.33
CA ASN A 776 21.59 10.84 -22.64
C ASN A 776 21.91 12.01 -23.56
N LEU A 777 20.95 12.90 -23.79
CA LEU A 777 21.13 14.04 -24.69
C LEU A 777 20.71 15.34 -24.03
N VAL A 778 21.43 16.40 -24.37
CA VAL A 778 21.08 17.78 -24.04
C VAL A 778 21.02 18.61 -25.31
N PHE A 779 19.95 19.40 -25.44
CA PHE A 779 19.81 20.41 -26.48
C PHE A 779 19.97 21.80 -25.83
N PRO A 780 21.11 22.49 -25.99
CA PRO A 780 21.31 23.83 -25.45
C PRO A 780 20.30 24.80 -26.07
N THR A 781 19.50 25.47 -25.25
CA THR A 781 18.52 26.46 -25.71
C THR A 781 18.05 27.33 -24.55
N LYS A 782 17.63 28.56 -24.87
CA LYS A 782 16.92 29.45 -23.93
C LYS A 782 15.41 29.46 -24.17
N GLU A 783 14.96 28.80 -25.23
CA GLU A 783 13.56 28.79 -25.67
C GLU A 783 12.88 27.48 -25.28
N LEU A 784 11.57 27.57 -24.99
CA LEU A 784 10.73 26.40 -24.75
C LEU A 784 10.29 25.81 -26.10
N LEU A 785 11.12 24.94 -26.65
CA LEU A 785 10.87 24.25 -27.91
C LEU A 785 9.94 23.04 -27.71
N ASP A 786 9.07 22.77 -28.68
CA ASP A 786 8.09 21.67 -28.62
C ASP A 786 8.76 20.31 -28.89
N PHE A 787 9.40 19.74 -27.87
CA PHE A 787 9.93 18.38 -27.89
C PHE A 787 8.83 17.44 -27.40
N LYS A 788 8.26 16.66 -28.32
CA LYS A 788 7.16 15.74 -28.02
C LYS A 788 7.67 14.44 -27.42
N GLN A 789 7.04 14.00 -26.33
CA GLN A 789 7.28 12.70 -25.74
C GLN A 789 6.97 11.58 -26.75
N GLY A 790 7.92 10.67 -26.94
CA GLY A 790 7.80 9.50 -27.79
C GLY A 790 7.86 9.78 -29.30
N ALA A 791 8.28 10.98 -29.70
CA ALA A 791 8.47 11.31 -31.11
C ALA A 791 9.70 10.63 -31.71
N ASP A 792 9.61 10.29 -33.00
CA ASP A 792 10.74 9.82 -33.79
C ASP A 792 11.65 11.01 -34.12
N ALA A 793 12.96 10.85 -33.90
CA ALA A 793 13.93 11.92 -34.07
C ALA A 793 15.17 11.42 -34.82
N THR A 794 15.66 12.24 -35.74
CA THR A 794 17.02 12.15 -36.31
C THR A 794 17.87 13.26 -35.68
N VAL A 795 19.01 12.89 -35.09
CA VAL A 795 19.80 13.74 -34.20
C VAL A 795 21.24 13.79 -34.69
N LEU A 796 21.74 14.99 -34.92
CA LEU A 796 23.15 15.28 -35.13
C LEU A 796 23.72 15.89 -33.83
N ALA A 797 24.70 15.22 -33.22
CA ALA A 797 25.22 15.60 -31.90
C ALA A 797 26.74 15.47 -31.80
N CYS A 798 27.29 16.11 -30.78
CA CYS A 798 28.67 15.95 -30.32
C CYS A 798 28.71 14.99 -29.14
N SER A 799 29.61 14.01 -29.18
CA SER A 799 29.82 13.05 -28.11
C SER A 799 30.82 13.57 -27.09
N ASP A 800 30.40 13.65 -25.83
CA ASP A 800 31.24 13.92 -24.68
C ASP A 800 30.97 12.84 -23.61
N ASN A 801 31.80 11.80 -23.61
CA ASN A 801 31.66 10.65 -22.71
C ASN A 801 30.24 10.04 -22.76
N ASP A 802 29.51 10.07 -21.63
CA ASP A 802 28.15 9.51 -21.47
C ASP A 802 27.02 10.50 -21.84
N LEU A 803 27.36 11.68 -22.36
CA LEU A 803 26.42 12.74 -22.70
C LEU A 803 26.60 13.21 -24.15
N LEU A 804 25.50 13.34 -24.89
CA LEU A 804 25.51 13.88 -26.25
C LEU A 804 24.95 15.30 -26.27
N THR A 805 25.73 16.25 -26.76
CA THR A 805 25.28 17.64 -26.96
C THR A 805 24.74 17.81 -28.37
N VAL A 806 23.43 17.99 -28.47
CA VAL A 806 22.71 18.03 -29.75
C VAL A 806 22.96 19.34 -30.48
N ARG A 807 23.35 19.25 -31.76
CA ARG A 807 23.48 20.37 -32.70
C ARG A 807 22.22 20.55 -33.53
N VAL A 808 21.70 19.47 -34.07
CA VAL A 808 20.44 19.45 -34.84
C VAL A 808 19.59 18.29 -34.37
N ILE A 809 18.30 18.55 -34.19
CA ILE A 809 17.28 17.51 -34.02
C ILE A 809 16.15 17.76 -35.00
N ALA A 810 15.82 16.73 -35.77
CA ALA A 810 14.75 16.74 -36.76
C ALA A 810 13.68 15.72 -36.37
N PHE A 811 12.45 16.19 -36.27
CA PHE A 811 11.22 15.41 -36.18
C PHE A 811 10.52 15.38 -37.55
N ASP A 812 9.45 14.60 -37.68
CA ASP A 812 8.69 14.47 -38.94
C ASP A 812 8.26 15.81 -39.54
N ASN A 813 7.89 16.80 -38.72
CA ASN A 813 7.34 18.08 -39.18
C ASN A 813 8.22 19.31 -38.88
N THR A 814 9.17 19.21 -37.96
CA THR A 814 9.95 20.35 -37.46
C THR A 814 11.40 19.96 -37.22
N SER A 815 12.31 20.92 -37.31
CA SER A 815 13.70 20.74 -36.90
C SER A 815 14.16 21.93 -36.08
N TYR A 816 15.10 21.67 -35.17
CA TYR A 816 15.69 22.68 -34.31
C TYR A 816 17.21 22.57 -34.37
N GLN A 817 17.89 23.72 -34.35
CA GLN A 817 19.35 23.82 -34.38
C GLN A 817 19.83 24.66 -33.20
N SER A 818 20.76 24.14 -32.40
CA SER A 818 21.28 24.83 -31.20
C SER A 818 22.46 25.76 -31.52
N ALA A 819 23.28 25.39 -32.51
CA ALA A 819 24.43 26.17 -32.98
C ALA A 819 24.75 25.86 -34.46
N PRO A 820 25.45 26.76 -35.19
CA PRO A 820 25.94 26.50 -36.55
C PRO A 820 26.75 25.21 -36.66
N LEU A 821 26.55 24.43 -37.74
CA LEU A 821 27.35 23.22 -38.00
C LEU A 821 28.83 23.51 -38.25
N SER A 822 29.17 24.77 -38.57
CA SER A 822 30.55 25.23 -38.71
C SER A 822 31.28 25.34 -37.36
N GLU A 823 30.58 25.53 -36.23
CA GLU A 823 31.20 25.62 -34.91
C GLU A 823 31.69 24.25 -34.42
N PRO A 824 32.84 24.18 -33.74
CA PRO A 824 33.37 22.93 -33.21
C PRO A 824 32.44 22.31 -32.16
N CYS A 825 32.64 21.02 -31.88
CA CYS A 825 32.01 20.38 -30.74
C CYS A 825 32.54 21.00 -29.42
N PRO A 826 31.67 21.12 -28.41
CA PRO A 826 31.96 21.88 -27.20
C PRO A 826 32.86 21.13 -26.22
#